data_AF-A0A1I0AR82-F1
#
_entry.id   AF-A0A1I0AR82-F1
#
_cell.length_a   1.000
_cell.length_b   1.000
_cell.length_c   1.000
_cell.angle_alpha   90.00
_cell.angle_beta   90.00
_cell.angle_gamma   90.00
#
_symmetry.space_group_name_H-M   'P 1'
#
loop_
_entity.id
_entity.type
_entity.pdbx_description
1 polymer ?
#
loop_
_entity_poly.entity_id
_entity_poly.type
_entity_poly.pdbx_seq_one_letter_code
_entity_poly.pdbx_strand_id
1 'polypeptide(L)'
;MKLRFIRSACWSFLLFCLAWNVRAEPPLSSRPEQERAAPSGEGDDKPVVIDTERIRGHHEYESDTRNESELRSRSTISTDQIKKPNQKAGRSAKDTPPGPQQNYTLSPAIKTGSRTGTSGQESEKAERMVLPGGVERLPGPVVEEGEPRLRTTTQSAPRSLSAQKRGEKSVRTPAAAEADQDRPGFAEGERIGGHREEAGDAKLRLAGEAEPEAIEQKLAEVEAETDKQPPVFVVADRLQGHVEEEIEAIGKAELSAGAQFISAERMKYNQGTNDAEAQGNVRVEKEGDILEGSDLKFNLLSKTGQLSEPSYRLKDASSRGYAGMLLFEGENQYRLQKASYTTCPVGDESWVLQVTDLKLDNDKKVGTAKNVKLTFKDVPILYTPWMNFSYSGERKSGLLAPTYGTGSRTGLELALPFYWNIAPNYDATFSARMMSKRGLAINNEFRFLGQNSSSNLLADIVPRDLDTQTTRWRTSFWHNHYLGAGFSARLDYNRVSDATYFRDFGNNLNLTSRTNLLQQGLLSYNRGLGDDGTFNVTSLVQSFQTIQDPLATIVVPYKRLPQVGLNANKPDVFGTGVDVNLSGSWTNFSHPTLVNGRRIVLFPSMSYPLRNSFGFITPKVGMHYTRYSLGEAAGLSDENPTRTLPIFSLDSGLAFDRKMSLGGESFTQTLEPRVFYVYVPFRAQDQLPNFDSAKTDFSFAQMLAENRFSGSDRINDANQVTFALTTRLLESSTGRERLRLAVGHQLSFIDRRIILETPQTIDRRPDFIAAVSGFLTPTISTDTSLQFDQTRLLADVVRSGVSYRPEPGRVLNFGYRFTRDVLHQVDASSQWRWSERWQTVARLNYSLQDKRILEGLAGVEYNACCWSLRFVLQHLTLATQKSTTAAFLQLELNGLMQIGSNPLTVLQRSIPGYIRTGSQGSGLIEGP
;
A
#
# COMPACT_ATOMS: atom_id res chain seq x y z
N MET A 1 14.01 11.32 -55.29
CA MET A 1 13.42 12.48 -54.55
C MET A 1 13.90 12.57 -53.08
N LYS A 2 15.19 12.30 -52.79
CA LYS A 2 15.78 12.39 -51.43
C LYS A 2 16.97 13.36 -51.48
N LEU A 3 16.87 14.56 -50.88
CA LEU A 3 18.01 15.38 -50.41
C LEU A 3 17.59 16.72 -49.74
N ARG A 4 16.46 17.33 -50.13
CA ARG A 4 16.14 18.72 -49.74
C ARG A 4 15.74 18.94 -48.27
N PHE A 5 15.30 17.92 -47.53
CA PHE A 5 14.84 18.08 -46.14
C PHE A 5 15.95 18.34 -45.11
N ILE A 6 17.19 17.87 -45.37
CA ILE A 6 18.29 17.92 -44.37
C ILE A 6 18.73 19.37 -44.08
N ARG A 7 18.62 20.29 -45.05
CA ARG A 7 19.03 21.69 -44.85
C ARG A 7 18.08 22.51 -43.97
N SER A 8 16.80 22.13 -43.86
CA SER A 8 15.83 22.88 -43.04
C SER A 8 15.93 22.57 -41.54
N ALA A 9 16.35 21.35 -41.17
CA ALA A 9 16.47 20.96 -39.77
C ALA A 9 17.68 21.61 -39.07
N CYS A 10 18.75 21.87 -39.81
CA CYS A 10 20.01 22.38 -39.26
C CYS A 10 19.92 23.85 -38.79
N TRP A 11 19.12 24.69 -39.47
CA TRP A 11 18.90 26.09 -39.06
C TRP A 11 18.06 26.22 -37.79
N SER A 12 17.02 25.38 -37.61
CA SER A 12 16.22 25.40 -36.37
C SER A 12 17.04 25.04 -35.13
N PHE A 13 18.01 24.13 -35.26
CA PHE A 13 18.91 23.74 -34.17
C PHE A 13 19.90 24.87 -33.81
N LEU A 14 20.42 25.59 -34.80
CA LEU A 14 21.34 26.72 -34.58
C LEU A 14 20.66 27.93 -33.91
N LEU A 15 19.40 28.21 -34.26
CA LEU A 15 18.62 29.28 -33.61
C LEU A 15 18.28 28.95 -32.15
N PHE A 16 18.03 27.68 -31.81
CA PHE A 16 17.75 27.28 -30.42
C PHE A 16 18.98 27.42 -29.51
N CYS A 17 20.20 27.27 -30.06
CA CYS A 17 21.45 27.47 -29.31
C CYS A 17 21.83 28.94 -29.08
N LEU A 18 21.17 29.91 -29.73
CA LEU A 18 21.50 31.35 -29.62
C LEU A 18 20.63 32.13 -28.63
N ALA A 19 19.60 31.53 -28.06
CA ALA A 19 18.70 32.17 -27.09
C ALA A 19 19.23 32.17 -25.64
N TRP A 20 20.26 31.38 -25.32
CA TRP A 20 20.81 31.26 -23.96
C TRP A 20 22.16 31.98 -23.79
N ASN A 21 22.11 33.32 -23.72
CA ASN A 21 23.24 34.16 -23.30
C ASN A 21 22.76 35.35 -22.46
N VAL A 22 22.14 35.07 -21.31
CA VAL A 22 22.05 36.06 -20.22
C VAL A 22 23.30 35.92 -19.36
N ARG A 23 24.01 37.03 -19.20
CA ARG A 23 25.42 37.07 -18.78
C ARG A 23 25.51 37.25 -17.26
N ALA A 24 26.01 36.23 -16.55
CA ALA A 24 26.42 36.37 -15.16
C ALA A 24 27.87 36.86 -15.12
N GLU A 25 28.11 38.01 -14.49
CA GLU A 25 29.45 38.57 -14.32
C GLU A 25 30.15 37.95 -13.11
N PRO A 26 31.45 37.57 -13.21
CA PRO A 26 32.23 37.18 -12.05
C PRO A 26 32.69 38.43 -11.27
N PRO A 27 32.65 38.42 -9.92
CA PRO A 27 33.23 39.52 -9.15
C PRO A 27 34.75 39.57 -9.34
N LEU A 28 35.29 40.77 -9.59
CA LEU A 28 36.74 40.96 -9.70
C LEU A 28 37.43 40.77 -8.35
N SER A 29 38.66 40.26 -8.40
CA SER A 29 39.56 40.21 -7.25
C SER A 29 40.11 41.59 -6.89
N SER A 30 39.83 42.08 -5.69
CA SER A 30 40.58 43.15 -5.03
C SER A 30 41.44 42.60 -3.89
N ARG A 31 42.55 43.29 -3.59
CA ARG A 31 43.47 42.93 -2.49
C ARG A 31 42.91 43.39 -1.12
N PRO A 32 43.39 42.83 -0.01
CA PRO A 32 42.79 43.04 1.31
C PRO A 32 43.08 44.44 1.86
N GLU A 33 42.09 44.99 2.58
CA GLU A 33 42.23 46.16 3.44
C GLU A 33 41.55 45.87 4.79
N GLN A 34 41.80 46.71 5.80
CA GLN A 34 41.81 46.30 7.22
C GLN A 34 40.43 46.15 7.90
N GLU A 35 40.46 45.46 9.04
CA GLU A 35 39.31 45.21 9.93
C GLU A 35 38.57 46.50 10.33
N ARG A 36 37.25 46.51 10.14
CA ARG A 36 36.30 47.25 11.00
C ARG A 36 35.07 46.40 11.27
N ALA A 37 34.77 46.19 12.54
CA ALA A 37 33.60 45.41 12.96
C ALA A 37 32.30 46.21 12.81
N ALA A 38 31.25 45.54 12.34
CA ALA A 38 29.86 45.97 12.30
C ALA A 38 28.95 44.75 12.59
N PRO A 39 27.70 44.92 13.04
CA PRO A 39 27.11 44.01 14.02
C PRO A 39 26.47 42.75 13.44
N SER A 40 26.31 41.76 14.33
CA SER A 40 25.56 40.53 14.10
C SER A 40 24.08 40.80 13.82
N GLY A 41 23.64 40.54 12.59
CA GLY A 41 22.22 40.33 12.27
C GLY A 41 21.91 38.84 12.25
N GLU A 42 20.82 38.44 12.90
CA GLU A 42 20.34 37.06 12.86
C GLU A 42 19.81 36.72 11.45
N GLY A 43 20.46 35.77 10.78
CA GLY A 43 19.92 35.14 9.59
C GLY A 43 18.86 34.13 9.99
N ASP A 44 17.59 34.43 9.70
CA ASP A 44 16.41 33.60 10.00
C ASP A 44 16.33 32.38 9.05
N ASP A 45 17.33 31.50 9.12
CA ASP A 45 17.52 30.32 8.25
C ASP A 45 16.55 29.17 8.62
N LYS A 46 15.25 29.46 8.50
CA LYS A 46 14.16 28.57 8.88
C LYS A 46 14.14 27.31 8.02
N PRO A 47 13.98 26.11 8.62
CA PRO A 47 13.95 24.86 7.88
C PRO A 47 12.69 24.79 7.02
N VAL A 48 12.87 24.70 5.70
CA VAL A 48 11.73 24.65 4.76
C VAL A 48 10.98 23.32 4.89
N VAL A 49 9.69 23.43 5.24
CA VAL A 49 8.78 22.31 5.45
C VAL A 49 8.36 21.71 4.10
N ILE A 50 9.03 20.62 3.71
CA ILE A 50 8.63 19.83 2.52
C ILE A 50 7.53 18.86 2.93
N ASP A 51 6.28 19.30 2.77
CA ASP A 51 5.10 18.44 2.85
C ASP A 51 5.18 17.33 1.79
N THR A 52 4.94 16.08 2.20
CA THR A 52 4.96 14.90 1.33
C THR A 52 3.59 14.21 1.19
N GLU A 53 2.53 14.80 1.74
CA GLU A 53 1.17 14.27 1.63
C GLU A 53 0.69 14.18 0.18
N ARG A 54 0.19 13.00 -0.19
CA ARG A 54 -0.40 12.74 -1.52
C ARG A 54 -1.63 13.62 -1.73
N ILE A 55 -1.82 14.16 -2.93
CA ILE A 55 -3.18 14.48 -3.40
C ILE A 55 -3.89 13.13 -3.53
N ARG A 56 -4.80 12.82 -2.60
CA ARG A 56 -5.55 11.56 -2.61
C ARG A 56 -6.66 11.64 -3.66
N GLY A 57 -6.32 11.37 -4.92
CA GLY A 57 -7.30 10.72 -5.79
C GLY A 57 -7.72 9.39 -5.13
N HIS A 58 -9.02 9.08 -5.13
CA HIS A 58 -9.53 7.85 -4.52
C HIS A 58 -8.98 6.62 -5.23
N HIS A 59 -7.98 6.00 -4.62
CA HIS A 59 -7.83 4.56 -4.60
C HIS A 59 -7.97 4.13 -3.15
N GLU A 60 -9.15 3.61 -2.82
CA GLU A 60 -9.25 2.69 -1.70
C GLU A 60 -8.39 1.48 -2.04
N TYR A 61 -7.47 1.15 -1.13
CA TYR A 61 -7.04 -0.23 -1.06
C TYR A 61 -8.21 -0.96 -0.41
N GLU A 62 -9.06 -1.59 -1.23
CA GLU A 62 -9.78 -2.76 -0.75
C GLU A 62 -8.72 -3.73 -0.24
N SER A 63 -8.69 -3.94 1.07
CA SER A 63 -8.28 -5.22 1.58
C SER A 63 -9.29 -6.24 1.08
N ASP A 64 -8.82 -7.35 0.49
CA ASP A 64 -9.64 -8.53 0.16
C ASP A 64 -10.19 -9.24 1.42
N THR A 65 -10.94 -8.51 2.24
CA THR A 65 -11.89 -9.07 3.19
C THR A 65 -13.12 -9.47 2.39
N ARG A 66 -13.09 -10.68 1.83
CA ARG A 66 -14.28 -11.32 1.24
C ARG A 66 -15.41 -11.24 2.25
N ASN A 67 -16.43 -10.45 1.92
CA ASN A 67 -17.54 -10.20 2.83
C ASN A 67 -18.56 -11.35 2.71
N GLU A 68 -18.27 -12.48 3.36
CA GLU A 68 -19.15 -13.65 3.42
C GLU A 68 -20.37 -13.37 4.33
N SER A 69 -21.21 -12.41 3.93
CA SER A 69 -22.42 -12.01 4.63
C SER A 69 -23.63 -11.75 3.71
N GLU A 70 -23.55 -12.08 2.42
CA GLU A 70 -24.70 -12.13 1.50
C GLU A 70 -24.73 -13.42 0.66
N LEU A 71 -25.12 -14.57 1.23
CA LEU A 71 -25.59 -15.74 0.44
C LEU A 71 -26.32 -16.82 1.27
N ARG A 72 -27.54 -16.52 1.74
CA ARG A 72 -28.66 -17.44 2.10
C ARG A 72 -29.80 -16.58 2.71
N SER A 73 -31.07 -16.67 2.30
CA SER A 73 -31.70 -17.56 1.32
C SER A 73 -32.79 -16.82 0.50
N ARG A 74 -32.91 -17.17 -0.78
CA ARG A 74 -34.17 -17.02 -1.54
C ARG A 74 -34.83 -18.38 -1.62
N SER A 75 -36.04 -18.51 -1.10
CA SER A 75 -36.91 -19.67 -1.34
C SER A 75 -38.11 -19.25 -2.19
N THR A 76 -38.22 -19.84 -3.38
CA THR A 76 -39.38 -19.68 -4.27
C THR A 76 -40.44 -20.72 -3.96
N ILE A 77 -41.65 -20.29 -3.62
CA ILE A 77 -42.89 -21.08 -3.73
C ILE A 77 -43.91 -20.26 -4.52
N SER A 78 -44.78 -20.92 -5.27
CA SER A 78 -45.51 -20.37 -6.41
C SER A 78 -46.99 -20.05 -6.13
N THR A 79 -47.48 -19.00 -6.81
CA THR A 79 -48.86 -18.78 -7.34
C THR A 79 -50.12 -18.93 -6.46
N ASP A 80 -51.08 -18.03 -6.73
CA ASP A 80 -52.52 -18.07 -6.43
C ASP A 80 -52.97 -18.06 -4.94
N GLN A 81 -53.81 -17.13 -4.51
CA GLN A 81 -55.17 -16.98 -5.04
C GLN A 81 -55.72 -15.54 -5.11
N ILE A 82 -56.80 -15.42 -5.90
CA ILE A 82 -57.61 -14.22 -6.12
C ILE A 82 -58.58 -13.97 -4.94
N LYS A 83 -58.60 -12.74 -4.39
CA LYS A 83 -59.84 -12.08 -3.89
C LYS A 83 -59.68 -10.58 -3.62
N LYS A 84 -60.21 -9.76 -4.53
CA LYS A 84 -60.95 -8.51 -4.18
C LYS A 84 -62.39 -8.94 -3.82
N PRO A 85 -63.12 -8.24 -2.92
CA PRO A 85 -63.81 -7.01 -3.36
C PRO A 85 -64.08 -5.93 -2.28
N ASN A 86 -64.37 -4.71 -2.77
CA ASN A 86 -65.37 -3.75 -2.23
C ASN A 86 -65.21 -3.13 -0.82
N GLN A 87 -65.86 -2.00 -0.46
CA GLN A 87 -66.22 -0.74 -1.18
C GLN A 87 -66.81 0.27 -0.14
N LYS A 88 -66.92 1.57 -0.51
CA LYS A 88 -67.70 2.64 0.18
C LYS A 88 -67.18 3.11 1.56
N ALA A 89 -67.60 4.25 2.15
CA ALA A 89 -67.95 5.60 1.63
C ALA A 89 -68.22 6.59 2.80
N GLY A 90 -68.07 7.92 2.59
CA GLY A 90 -68.36 9.01 3.57
C GLY A 90 -67.09 9.85 3.86
N ARG A 91 -67.04 11.20 3.92
CA ARG A 91 -67.99 12.32 4.24
C ARG A 91 -68.49 12.29 5.70
N SER A 92 -68.47 13.39 6.49
CA SER A 92 -68.14 14.80 6.17
C SER A 92 -67.78 15.69 7.39
N ALA A 93 -67.03 16.78 7.11
CA ALA A 93 -67.11 18.15 7.67
C ALA A 93 -66.76 18.53 9.14
N LYS A 94 -65.98 19.64 9.24
CA LYS A 94 -65.98 20.81 10.17
C LYS A 94 -66.26 20.66 11.69
N ASP A 95 -65.43 21.31 12.52
CA ASP A 95 -65.74 22.62 13.14
C ASP A 95 -64.56 23.27 13.91
N THR A 96 -64.63 24.58 14.21
CA THR A 96 -63.57 25.46 14.82
C THR A 96 -64.16 26.86 15.12
N PRO A 97 -63.71 27.69 16.10
CA PRO A 97 -63.06 27.49 17.42
C PRO A 97 -63.98 28.03 18.58
N PRO A 98 -63.48 28.36 19.80
CA PRO A 98 -62.89 29.70 20.06
C PRO A 98 -61.66 29.73 21.02
N GLY A 99 -61.01 30.89 21.14
CA GLY A 99 -59.96 31.20 22.17
C GLY A 99 -60.55 31.71 23.50
N PRO A 100 -59.79 32.38 24.42
CA PRO A 100 -58.86 33.49 24.08
C PRO A 100 -57.58 33.73 24.98
N GLN A 101 -56.59 34.49 24.45
CA GLN A 101 -55.78 35.57 25.10
C GLN A 101 -54.91 35.30 26.38
N GLN A 102 -53.82 36.04 26.76
CA GLN A 102 -53.08 37.21 26.22
C GLN A 102 -51.66 37.39 26.87
N ASN A 103 -50.72 38.08 26.18
CA ASN A 103 -49.68 39.06 26.65
C ASN A 103 -48.57 38.66 27.68
N TYR A 104 -47.26 39.03 27.61
CA TYR A 104 -46.47 40.27 27.28
C TYR A 104 -46.22 41.22 28.49
N THR A 105 -45.01 41.71 28.89
CA THR A 105 -43.58 41.37 28.56
C THR A 105 -42.55 42.03 29.54
N LEU A 106 -41.30 41.51 29.58
CA LEU A 106 -39.99 42.19 29.85
C LEU A 106 -39.54 42.62 31.29
N SER A 107 -38.24 42.99 31.38
CA SER A 107 -37.40 43.20 32.59
C SER A 107 -37.36 44.64 33.14
N PRO A 108 -36.75 44.88 34.31
CA PRO A 108 -35.52 45.71 34.38
C PRO A 108 -34.53 45.29 35.51
N ALA A 109 -33.54 46.09 35.94
CA ALA A 109 -32.32 46.51 35.20
C ALA A 109 -31.25 47.16 36.15
N ILE A 110 -29.97 46.80 35.97
CA ILE A 110 -28.72 47.60 36.11
C ILE A 110 -28.59 48.66 37.24
N LYS A 111 -27.57 48.51 38.12
CA LYS A 111 -26.50 49.54 38.37
C LYS A 111 -25.41 49.16 39.40
N THR A 112 -24.16 49.50 39.06
CA THR A 112 -22.98 49.85 39.92
C THR A 112 -22.52 48.89 41.06
N GLY A 113 -21.23 48.78 41.41
CA GLY A 113 -20.02 49.41 40.85
C GLY A 113 -18.84 49.41 41.85
N SER A 114 -17.59 49.41 41.36
CA SER A 114 -16.31 49.38 42.11
C SER A 114 -16.03 48.11 42.95
N ARG A 115 -14.84 47.88 43.54
CA ARG A 115 -13.41 47.97 43.10
C ARG A 115 -12.57 47.47 44.31
N THR A 116 -11.45 46.75 44.08
CA THR A 116 -10.51 46.22 45.13
C THR A 116 -11.14 45.25 46.17
N GLY A 117 -10.40 44.36 46.84
CA GLY A 117 -9.00 43.90 46.67
C GLY A 117 -8.52 43.01 47.83
N THR A 118 -7.61 42.06 47.54
CA THR A 118 -6.60 41.45 48.46
C THR A 118 -6.98 40.85 49.84
N SER A 119 -6.80 39.51 49.94
CA SER A 119 -6.08 38.74 51.00
C SER A 119 -6.54 38.69 52.49
N GLY A 120 -6.25 37.55 53.15
CA GLY A 120 -6.51 37.25 54.58
C GLY A 120 -7.77 36.39 54.74
N GLN A 121 -7.79 35.10 55.09
CA GLN A 121 -6.92 34.21 55.89
C GLN A 121 -7.13 34.31 57.41
N GLU A 122 -7.25 33.15 58.07
CA GLU A 122 -7.44 32.91 59.52
C GLU A 122 -8.82 33.33 60.11
N SER A 123 -9.36 32.72 61.18
CA SER A 123 -9.20 31.37 61.75
C SER A 123 -10.35 31.07 62.76
N GLU A 124 -10.49 29.79 63.13
CA GLU A 124 -11.21 29.24 64.30
C GLU A 124 -12.27 30.06 65.09
N LYS A 125 -13.47 29.51 65.25
CA LYS A 125 -13.83 28.72 66.46
C LYS A 125 -15.18 28.00 66.34
N ALA A 126 -15.44 27.09 67.27
CA ALA A 126 -16.62 26.22 67.29
C ALA A 126 -17.21 26.08 68.70
N GLU A 127 -18.55 25.97 68.78
CA GLU A 127 -19.33 25.26 69.79
C GLU A 127 -20.59 24.70 69.08
N ARG A 128 -20.92 23.41 69.19
CA ARG A 128 -21.73 22.75 70.24
C ARG A 128 -23.17 23.29 70.36
N MET A 129 -24.22 22.50 70.62
CA MET A 129 -24.50 21.04 70.53
C MET A 129 -25.98 20.84 70.92
N VAL A 130 -26.67 19.75 70.50
CA VAL A 130 -27.70 18.95 71.25
C VAL A 130 -28.52 18.05 70.30
N LEU A 131 -28.89 16.86 70.81
CA LEU A 131 -29.79 15.85 70.19
C LEU A 131 -30.87 15.43 71.21
N PRO A 132 -31.97 14.79 70.75
CA PRO A 132 -32.21 13.36 71.09
C PRO A 132 -32.73 12.53 69.87
N GLY A 133 -32.74 11.19 69.79
CA GLY A 133 -32.39 10.08 70.71
C GLY A 133 -33.64 9.38 71.28
N GLY A 134 -33.88 8.05 71.21
CA GLY A 134 -33.20 6.84 70.66
C GLY A 134 -34.25 5.70 70.51
N VAL A 135 -34.04 4.37 70.62
CA VAL A 135 -32.91 3.38 70.59
C VAL A 135 -33.53 1.94 70.78
N GLU A 136 -32.77 0.83 70.61
CA GLU A 136 -33.04 -0.61 70.98
C GLU A 136 -33.24 -1.65 69.83
N ARG A 137 -32.87 -2.96 69.92
CA ARG A 137 -31.78 -3.72 70.62
C ARG A 137 -31.59 -5.15 70.03
N LEU A 138 -30.58 -5.92 70.51
CA LEU A 138 -30.15 -7.28 70.07
C LEU A 138 -30.65 -8.41 71.01
N PRO A 139 -30.50 -9.72 70.68
CA PRO A 139 -29.30 -10.52 71.09
C PRO A 139 -28.90 -11.71 70.15
N GLY A 140 -27.92 -12.53 70.58
CA GLY A 140 -27.55 -13.84 69.98
C GLY A 140 -26.75 -14.72 70.99
N PRO A 141 -26.26 -15.93 70.63
CA PRO A 141 -25.22 -16.64 71.42
C PRO A 141 -24.04 -17.27 70.59
N VAL A 142 -23.11 -17.95 71.29
CA VAL A 142 -21.73 -18.37 70.87
C VAL A 142 -21.38 -19.75 71.49
N VAL A 143 -20.29 -20.43 71.01
CA VAL A 143 -19.48 -21.59 71.56
C VAL A 143 -18.89 -22.35 70.34
N GLU A 144 -17.67 -22.94 70.24
CA GLU A 144 -16.30 -22.92 70.85
C GLU A 144 -15.44 -23.93 70.00
N GLU A 145 -14.11 -24.19 70.05
CA GLU A 145 -12.86 -23.77 70.74
C GLU A 145 -11.66 -24.23 69.83
N GLY A 146 -10.38 -23.88 70.10
CA GLY A 146 -9.23 -24.74 69.76
C GLY A 146 -7.90 -24.06 69.32
N GLU A 147 -6.91 -23.97 70.21
CA GLU A 147 -5.49 -23.59 69.95
C GLU A 147 -4.54 -24.86 70.00
N PRO A 148 -3.16 -24.86 70.04
CA PRO A 148 -2.19 -23.77 70.27
C PRO A 148 -0.83 -23.72 69.47
N ARG A 149 -0.17 -22.52 69.47
CA ARG A 149 1.31 -22.26 69.58
C ARG A 149 2.30 -22.58 68.40
N LEU A 150 3.53 -22.03 68.28
CA LEU A 150 4.40 -21.13 69.11
C LEU A 150 5.52 -20.34 68.32
N ARG A 151 5.70 -19.03 68.64
CA ARG A 151 6.96 -18.19 68.77
C ARG A 151 7.96 -17.79 67.63
N THR A 152 8.07 -16.45 67.47
CA THR A 152 9.27 -15.53 67.43
C THR A 152 10.37 -15.53 66.34
N THR A 153 10.57 -14.31 65.77
CA THR A 153 11.80 -13.49 65.52
C THR A 153 13.22 -14.08 65.82
N THR A 154 14.33 -13.63 65.20
CA THR A 154 14.76 -12.21 65.01
C THR A 154 15.96 -12.01 64.02
N GLN A 155 15.93 -10.91 63.23
CA GLN A 155 17.03 -10.04 62.71
C GLN A 155 18.36 -10.51 62.05
N SER A 156 18.75 -9.70 61.04
CA SER A 156 20.11 -9.21 60.67
C SER A 156 20.93 -9.93 59.57
N ALA A 157 21.83 -9.13 58.96
CA ALA A 157 22.74 -9.39 57.83
C ALA A 157 24.03 -8.55 58.06
N PRO A 158 24.99 -8.33 57.12
CA PRO A 158 25.28 -8.98 55.83
C PRO A 158 26.78 -9.38 55.67
N ARG A 159 27.21 -9.97 54.53
CA ARG A 159 28.39 -9.52 53.74
C ARG A 159 28.70 -10.34 52.46
N SER A 160 29.62 -9.79 51.67
CA SER A 160 30.09 -10.21 50.35
C SER A 160 31.44 -10.95 50.38
N LEU A 161 31.83 -11.50 49.22
CA LEU A 161 33.18 -11.81 48.66
C LEU A 161 33.15 -13.20 47.98
N SER A 162 33.85 -13.55 46.89
CA SER A 162 34.36 -12.90 45.67
C SER A 162 35.32 -13.90 45.01
N ALA A 163 35.08 -14.28 43.74
CA ALA A 163 36.04 -14.80 42.74
C ALA A 163 37.10 -15.89 43.09
N GLN A 164 37.26 -16.88 42.18
CA GLN A 164 38.53 -17.04 41.42
C GLN A 164 38.45 -18.05 40.24
N LYS A 165 39.19 -17.72 39.16
CA LYS A 165 39.86 -18.55 38.12
C LYS A 165 39.03 -19.62 37.34
N ARG A 166 39.07 -19.78 36.00
CA ARG A 166 40.02 -19.50 34.87
C ARG A 166 40.84 -20.74 34.43
N GLY A 167 40.72 -21.10 33.14
CA GLY A 167 41.33 -22.27 32.47
C GLY A 167 40.24 -23.07 31.76
N GLU A 168 39.96 -23.03 30.44
CA GLU A 168 40.71 -22.78 29.19
C GLU A 168 41.23 -24.06 28.50
N LYS A 169 40.99 -24.19 27.17
CA LYS A 169 41.39 -25.26 26.22
C LYS A 169 40.62 -26.59 26.30
N SER A 170 40.50 -27.39 25.22
CA SER A 170 40.51 -27.08 23.76
C SER A 170 40.01 -28.28 22.93
N VAL A 171 39.14 -27.99 21.95
CA VAL A 171 38.83 -28.71 20.69
C VAL A 171 39.58 -30.02 20.36
N ARG A 172 38.83 -31.12 20.10
CA ARG A 172 38.99 -31.96 18.89
C ARG A 172 37.81 -32.94 18.64
N THR A 173 37.38 -33.02 17.37
CA THR A 173 36.54 -34.07 16.74
C THR A 173 37.42 -35.30 16.39
N PRO A 174 36.87 -36.52 16.09
CA PRO A 174 36.09 -36.79 14.87
C PRO A 174 35.00 -37.91 14.92
N ALA A 175 34.53 -38.27 13.72
CA ALA A 175 33.39 -39.09 13.27
C ALA A 175 33.19 -40.55 13.80
N ALA A 176 31.89 -40.87 13.98
CA ALA A 176 31.10 -42.03 13.52
C ALA A 176 31.68 -43.46 13.34
N ALA A 177 30.98 -44.45 13.93
CA ALA A 177 30.49 -45.69 13.27
C ALA A 177 29.36 -46.38 14.11
N GLU A 178 28.70 -47.37 13.51
CA GLU A 178 27.39 -48.00 13.78
C GLU A 178 27.19 -48.87 15.06
N ALA A 179 25.91 -49.19 15.38
CA ALA A 179 25.34 -50.43 16.00
C ALA A 179 25.86 -50.94 17.38
N ASP A 180 25.07 -51.50 18.33
CA ASP A 180 23.61 -51.63 18.63
C ASP A 180 23.52 -52.15 20.13
N GLN A 181 22.50 -52.75 20.81
CA GLN A 181 21.13 -53.26 20.56
C GLN A 181 20.35 -53.45 21.92
N ASP A 182 19.03 -53.70 21.84
CA ASP A 182 18.16 -54.46 22.78
C ASP A 182 17.43 -53.72 23.96
N ARG A 183 16.18 -54.19 24.22
CA ARG A 183 15.30 -54.01 25.42
C ARG A 183 14.37 -52.74 25.49
N PRO A 184 13.18 -52.78 26.17
CA PRO A 184 11.93 -53.01 25.41
C PRO A 184 10.61 -52.32 25.88
N GLY A 185 9.60 -52.26 25.00
CA GLY A 185 8.19 -52.60 25.34
C GLY A 185 7.20 -51.53 25.86
N PHE A 186 6.03 -51.47 25.20
CA PHE A 186 4.75 -50.82 25.58
C PHE A 186 4.69 -49.28 25.68
N ALA A 187 3.63 -48.59 25.23
CA ALA A 187 2.60 -48.90 24.21
C ALA A 187 1.85 -47.62 23.78
N GLU A 188 1.30 -47.62 22.55
CA GLU A 188 0.23 -46.75 22.00
C GLU A 188 0.41 -45.20 22.03
N GLY A 189 -0.06 -44.43 21.05
CA GLY A 189 -0.74 -44.78 19.80
C GLY A 189 -0.58 -43.67 18.75
N GLU A 190 -0.68 -44.00 17.47
CA GLU A 190 -0.28 -43.11 16.37
C GLU A 190 -1.35 -42.14 15.84
N ARG A 191 -0.84 -41.18 15.05
CA ARG A 191 -1.59 -40.11 14.40
C ARG A 191 -2.55 -40.66 13.34
N ILE A 192 -3.74 -40.07 13.26
CA ILE A 192 -4.51 -39.98 12.01
C ILE A 192 -4.85 -38.49 11.79
N GLY A 193 -4.77 -38.04 10.54
CA GLY A 193 -5.08 -36.66 10.15
C GLY A 193 -6.45 -36.54 9.47
N GLY A 194 -7.05 -35.35 9.56
CA GLY A 194 -8.30 -35.02 8.89
C GLY A 194 -8.84 -33.66 9.37
N HIS A 195 -9.72 -32.98 8.64
CA HIS A 195 -10.08 -33.20 7.23
C HIS A 195 -10.54 -31.88 6.60
N ARG A 196 -10.72 -31.89 5.28
CA ARG A 196 -11.32 -30.79 4.50
C ARG A 196 -12.83 -30.78 4.72
N GLU A 197 -13.45 -29.63 4.92
CA GLU A 197 -14.92 -29.51 5.00
C GLU A 197 -15.58 -29.68 3.63
N GLU A 198 -16.74 -30.35 3.63
CA GLU A 198 -17.75 -30.31 2.58
C GLU A 198 -19.06 -29.76 3.15
N ALA A 199 -19.87 -29.11 2.30
CA ALA A 199 -21.30 -28.91 2.56
C ALA A 199 -22.07 -28.75 1.24
N GLY A 200 -23.03 -29.61 0.87
CA GLY A 200 -23.42 -30.89 1.47
C GLY A 200 -24.88 -31.28 1.16
N ASP A 201 -25.16 -32.58 1.25
CA ASP A 201 -26.49 -33.23 1.34
C ASP A 201 -27.51 -33.03 0.18
N ALA A 202 -28.44 -33.96 -0.12
CA ALA A 202 -28.77 -35.21 0.57
C ALA A 202 -29.18 -36.39 -0.34
N LYS A 203 -28.57 -37.55 -0.06
CA LYS A 203 -29.15 -38.90 0.14
C LYS A 203 -30.41 -39.31 -0.65
N LEU A 204 -30.32 -40.48 -1.29
CA LEU A 204 -31.23 -41.60 -0.96
C LEU A 204 -30.46 -42.93 -0.89
N ARG A 205 -31.10 -43.94 -0.29
CA ARG A 205 -30.63 -45.33 -0.02
C ARG A 205 -31.55 -46.31 -0.79
N LEU A 206 -31.31 -47.61 -0.99
CA LEU A 206 -30.29 -48.58 -0.54
C LEU A 206 -30.42 -49.84 -1.44
N ALA A 207 -29.34 -50.55 -1.79
CA ALA A 207 -29.25 -52.04 -1.91
C ALA A 207 -27.98 -52.50 -2.66
N GLY A 208 -27.39 -53.62 -2.22
CA GLY A 208 -26.42 -54.41 -2.98
C GLY A 208 -24.95 -54.06 -2.75
N GLU A 209 -24.25 -54.89 -1.97
CA GLU A 209 -22.78 -54.90 -1.91
C GLU A 209 -22.22 -55.73 -3.07
N ALA A 210 -21.16 -55.22 -3.69
CA ALA A 210 -20.28 -55.93 -4.63
C ALA A 210 -18.86 -55.38 -4.45
N GLU A 211 -17.84 -56.24 -4.54
CA GLU A 211 -16.47 -55.89 -4.14
C GLU A 211 -15.76 -54.98 -5.17
N PRO A 212 -14.80 -54.12 -4.74
CA PRO A 212 -14.26 -53.06 -5.61
C PRO A 212 -13.47 -53.55 -6.84
N GLU A 213 -12.83 -54.72 -6.76
CA GLU A 213 -11.93 -55.24 -7.80
C GLU A 213 -12.60 -55.41 -9.16
N ALA A 214 -13.92 -55.72 -9.17
CA ALA A 214 -14.71 -55.85 -10.40
C ALA A 214 -14.97 -54.52 -11.13
N ILE A 215 -14.73 -53.38 -10.47
CA ILE A 215 -14.83 -52.04 -11.09
C ILE A 215 -13.46 -51.62 -11.65
N GLU A 216 -12.36 -51.91 -10.94
CA GLU A 216 -11.01 -51.66 -11.50
C GLU A 216 -10.76 -52.49 -12.77
N GLN A 217 -11.14 -53.78 -12.80
CA GLN A 217 -11.00 -54.58 -14.02
C GLN A 217 -11.86 -54.05 -15.19
N LYS A 218 -13.05 -53.50 -14.92
CA LYS A 218 -13.90 -52.90 -15.97
C LYS A 218 -13.50 -51.48 -16.39
N LEU A 219 -12.69 -50.78 -15.60
CA LEU A 219 -12.01 -49.56 -16.04
C LEU A 219 -10.75 -49.91 -16.84
N ALA A 220 -9.99 -50.92 -16.44
CA ALA A 220 -8.85 -51.43 -17.18
C ALA A 220 -9.22 -52.03 -18.55
N GLU A 221 -10.39 -52.69 -18.68
CA GLU A 221 -10.94 -53.12 -19.98
C GLU A 221 -11.42 -51.95 -20.86
N VAL A 222 -11.59 -50.74 -20.31
CA VAL A 222 -11.87 -49.52 -21.09
C VAL A 222 -10.57 -48.78 -21.47
N GLU A 223 -9.51 -48.89 -20.65
CA GLU A 223 -8.15 -48.45 -21.02
C GLU A 223 -7.46 -49.35 -22.05
N ALA A 224 -8.17 -50.36 -22.59
CA ALA A 224 -7.74 -51.20 -23.69
C ALA A 224 -8.34 -50.82 -25.06
N GLU A 225 -9.00 -49.66 -25.21
CA GLU A 225 -9.18 -49.06 -26.54
C GLU A 225 -7.80 -48.74 -27.13
N THR A 226 -7.38 -49.54 -28.10
CA THR A 226 -6.13 -49.39 -28.87
C THR A 226 -5.83 -47.94 -29.21
N ASP A 227 -4.55 -47.54 -29.05
CA ASP A 227 -3.97 -46.29 -29.55
C ASP A 227 -4.08 -46.21 -31.09
N LYS A 228 -5.28 -45.86 -31.55
CA LYS A 228 -5.58 -45.58 -32.95
C LYS A 228 -4.97 -44.24 -33.27
N GLN A 229 -3.75 -44.27 -33.79
CA GLN A 229 -3.12 -43.12 -34.42
C GLN A 229 -4.16 -42.37 -35.28
N PRO A 230 -4.25 -41.04 -35.15
CA PRO A 230 -5.26 -40.28 -35.87
C PRO A 230 -5.08 -40.50 -37.38
N PRO A 231 -6.16 -40.82 -38.12
CA PRO A 231 -6.05 -41.20 -39.52
C PRO A 231 -5.34 -40.11 -40.33
N VAL A 232 -4.28 -40.51 -41.03
CA VAL A 232 -3.48 -39.61 -41.87
C VAL A 232 -4.19 -39.39 -43.19
N PHE A 233 -4.74 -38.20 -43.38
CA PHE A 233 -5.35 -37.78 -44.64
C PHE A 233 -4.28 -37.13 -45.53
N VAL A 234 -4.16 -37.55 -46.78
CA VAL A 234 -3.27 -36.95 -47.78
C VAL A 234 -4.07 -36.52 -49.00
N VAL A 235 -3.93 -35.26 -49.42
CA VAL A 235 -4.64 -34.64 -50.54
C VAL A 235 -3.62 -33.96 -51.45
N ALA A 236 -3.80 -34.04 -52.77
CA ALA A 236 -2.98 -33.35 -53.76
C ALA A 236 -3.69 -33.26 -55.12
N ASP A 237 -3.20 -32.41 -56.02
CA ASP A 237 -3.59 -32.39 -57.44
C ASP A 237 -3.23 -33.74 -58.13
N ARG A 238 -2.24 -34.49 -57.60
CA ARG A 238 -1.87 -35.86 -58.01
C ARG A 238 -1.26 -36.66 -56.85
N LEU A 239 -1.68 -37.92 -56.69
CA LEU A 239 -1.07 -38.93 -55.83
C LEU A 239 -0.51 -40.07 -56.69
N GLN A 240 0.68 -40.58 -56.36
CA GLN A 240 1.32 -41.74 -57.01
C GLN A 240 2.14 -42.53 -55.99
N GLY A 241 2.22 -43.87 -56.09
CA GLY A 241 2.97 -44.70 -55.15
C GLY A 241 2.31 -46.05 -54.87
N HIS A 242 2.77 -46.75 -53.84
CA HIS A 242 2.17 -47.99 -53.36
C HIS A 242 1.59 -47.79 -51.95
N VAL A 243 0.39 -48.32 -51.73
CA VAL A 243 -0.24 -48.36 -50.41
C VAL A 243 0.60 -49.26 -49.50
N GLU A 244 0.68 -48.93 -48.21
CA GLU A 244 1.52 -49.57 -47.18
C GLU A 244 3.05 -49.36 -47.34
N GLU A 245 3.54 -48.88 -48.50
CA GLU A 245 4.95 -48.48 -48.70
C GLU A 245 5.15 -46.94 -48.70
N GLU A 246 5.18 -46.30 -49.88
CA GLU A 246 5.42 -44.87 -50.08
C GLU A 246 4.30 -44.26 -50.94
N ILE A 247 3.69 -43.17 -50.44
CA ILE A 247 2.81 -42.29 -51.20
C ILE A 247 3.57 -41.01 -51.55
N GLU A 248 3.61 -40.64 -52.82
CA GLU A 248 4.09 -39.36 -53.30
C GLU A 248 2.93 -38.47 -53.79
N ALA A 249 2.79 -37.32 -53.14
CA ALA A 249 1.82 -36.27 -53.38
C ALA A 249 2.47 -35.09 -54.11
N ILE A 250 1.86 -34.62 -55.21
CA ILE A 250 2.45 -33.60 -56.11
C ILE A 250 1.39 -32.58 -56.51
N GLY A 251 1.68 -31.30 -56.25
CA GLY A 251 0.77 -30.17 -56.47
C GLY A 251 -0.19 -30.02 -55.29
N LYS A 252 -0.03 -28.95 -54.51
CA LYS A 252 -0.80 -28.69 -53.26
C LYS A 252 -0.90 -29.93 -52.37
N ALA A 253 0.24 -30.54 -52.07
CA ALA A 253 0.30 -31.70 -51.21
C ALA A 253 -0.02 -31.27 -49.77
N GLU A 254 -1.18 -31.65 -49.27
CA GLU A 254 -1.67 -31.42 -47.91
C GLU A 254 -1.74 -32.75 -47.15
N LEU A 255 -1.18 -32.80 -45.95
CA LEU A 255 -1.24 -33.93 -45.03
C LEU A 255 -1.81 -33.46 -43.70
N SER A 256 -2.83 -34.15 -43.20
CA SER A 256 -3.46 -33.88 -41.90
C SER A 256 -3.44 -35.12 -41.03
N ALA A 257 -2.88 -34.99 -39.82
CA ALA A 257 -2.73 -36.04 -38.84
C ALA A 257 -3.12 -35.51 -37.45
N GLY A 258 -4.39 -35.70 -37.07
CA GLY A 258 -4.94 -35.20 -35.81
C GLY A 258 -4.95 -33.68 -35.73
N ALA A 259 -4.10 -33.11 -34.86
CA ALA A 259 -3.93 -31.66 -34.67
C ALA A 259 -2.74 -31.06 -35.44
N GLN A 260 -2.11 -31.85 -36.32
CA GLN A 260 -0.99 -31.44 -37.17
C GLN A 260 -1.44 -31.32 -38.62
N PHE A 261 -1.12 -30.21 -39.28
CA PHE A 261 -1.34 -29.99 -40.70
C PHE A 261 -0.01 -29.62 -41.38
N ILE A 262 0.31 -30.26 -42.49
CA ILE A 262 1.51 -30.02 -43.29
C ILE A 262 1.06 -29.76 -44.74
N SER A 263 1.57 -28.71 -45.37
CA SER A 263 1.29 -28.39 -46.78
C SER A 263 2.57 -28.06 -47.53
N ALA A 264 2.69 -28.47 -48.80
CA ALA A 264 3.87 -28.28 -49.65
C ALA A 264 3.56 -28.42 -51.16
N GLU A 265 4.54 -28.14 -52.03
CA GLU A 265 4.44 -28.42 -53.47
C GLU A 265 4.60 -29.90 -53.81
N ARG A 266 5.47 -30.61 -53.08
CA ARG A 266 5.70 -32.06 -53.19
C ARG A 266 5.84 -32.65 -51.79
N MET A 267 5.27 -33.82 -51.56
CA MET A 267 5.44 -34.56 -50.31
C MET A 267 5.56 -36.06 -50.60
N LYS A 268 6.49 -36.74 -49.93
CA LYS A 268 6.56 -38.20 -49.82
C LYS A 268 6.13 -38.58 -48.41
N TYR A 269 5.34 -39.64 -48.27
CA TYR A 269 4.96 -40.21 -46.99
C TYR A 269 5.16 -41.72 -47.02
N ASN A 270 6.07 -42.22 -46.16
CA ASN A 270 6.30 -43.64 -45.98
C ASN A 270 5.42 -44.18 -44.85
N GLN A 271 4.52 -45.11 -45.17
CA GLN A 271 3.55 -45.65 -44.20
C GLN A 271 4.20 -46.63 -43.22
N GLY A 272 5.23 -47.37 -43.65
CA GLY A 272 5.96 -48.31 -42.81
C GLY A 272 6.82 -47.65 -41.73
N THR A 273 7.47 -46.51 -42.05
CA THR A 273 8.31 -45.77 -41.09
C THR A 273 7.60 -44.57 -40.45
N ASN A 274 6.48 -44.12 -41.00
CA ASN A 274 5.76 -42.88 -40.66
C ASN A 274 6.54 -41.59 -40.97
N ASP A 275 7.54 -41.65 -41.85
CA ASP A 275 8.31 -40.47 -42.29
C ASP A 275 7.59 -39.70 -43.41
N ALA A 276 7.36 -38.41 -43.18
CA ALA A 276 6.92 -37.43 -44.18
C ALA A 276 8.11 -36.54 -44.61
N GLU A 277 8.45 -36.55 -45.90
CA GLU A 277 9.41 -35.63 -46.51
C GLU A 277 8.66 -34.64 -47.41
N ALA A 278 8.66 -33.35 -47.07
CA ALA A 278 7.95 -32.31 -47.83
C ALA A 278 8.94 -31.28 -48.40
N GLN A 279 8.69 -30.81 -49.62
CA GLN A 279 9.58 -29.89 -50.34
C GLN A 279 8.79 -28.81 -51.09
N GLY A 280 9.32 -27.59 -51.07
CA GLY A 280 8.77 -26.43 -51.76
C GLY A 280 7.61 -25.80 -50.99
N ASN A 281 7.80 -24.55 -50.53
CA ASN A 281 6.82 -23.77 -49.79
C ASN A 281 6.14 -24.54 -48.64
N VAL A 282 6.95 -25.23 -47.82
CA VAL A 282 6.43 -26.12 -46.76
C VAL A 282 5.88 -25.28 -45.60
N ARG A 283 4.62 -25.51 -45.23
CA ARG A 283 3.97 -24.91 -44.05
C ARG A 283 3.44 -26.00 -43.13
N VAL A 284 3.90 -25.97 -41.88
CA VAL A 284 3.43 -26.82 -40.78
C VAL A 284 2.61 -25.97 -39.81
N GLU A 285 1.40 -26.41 -39.49
CA GLU A 285 0.59 -25.85 -38.42
C GLU A 285 0.37 -26.90 -37.32
N LYS A 286 0.62 -26.51 -36.07
CA LYS A 286 0.38 -27.36 -34.91
C LYS A 286 -0.10 -26.51 -33.74
N GLU A 287 -1.30 -26.80 -33.22
CA GLU A 287 -1.88 -26.19 -32.01
C GLU A 287 -2.02 -24.65 -32.05
N GLY A 288 -1.77 -24.04 -33.22
CA GLY A 288 -1.77 -22.59 -33.48
C GLY A 288 -0.38 -21.96 -33.65
N ASP A 289 0.70 -22.70 -33.42
CA ASP A 289 2.03 -22.36 -33.94
C ASP A 289 2.07 -22.62 -35.45
N ILE A 290 2.71 -21.73 -36.21
CA ILE A 290 2.84 -21.81 -37.67
C ILE A 290 4.32 -21.67 -38.06
N LEU A 291 4.81 -22.65 -38.81
CA LEU A 291 6.21 -22.81 -39.21
C LEU A 291 6.28 -22.94 -40.74
N GLU A 292 7.07 -22.13 -41.43
CA GLU A 292 7.12 -22.08 -42.90
C GLU A 292 8.58 -22.12 -43.39
N GLY A 293 8.96 -23.07 -44.26
CA GLY A 293 10.36 -23.32 -44.68
C GLY A 293 10.51 -24.05 -46.03
N SER A 294 11.74 -24.44 -46.40
CA SER A 294 12.04 -24.99 -47.74
C SER A 294 11.80 -26.50 -47.85
N ASP A 295 12.27 -27.25 -46.85
CA ASP A 295 12.32 -28.72 -46.82
C ASP A 295 12.04 -29.21 -45.41
N LEU A 296 11.14 -30.17 -45.26
CA LEU A 296 10.78 -30.84 -44.03
C LEU A 296 11.12 -32.33 -44.15
N LYS A 297 11.69 -32.91 -43.09
CA LYS A 297 11.68 -34.36 -42.83
C LYS A 297 11.11 -34.56 -41.44
N PHE A 298 9.96 -35.20 -41.30
CA PHE A 298 9.25 -35.30 -40.03
C PHE A 298 8.55 -36.66 -39.87
N ASN A 299 8.78 -37.31 -38.74
CA ASN A 299 8.20 -38.60 -38.43
C ASN A 299 6.92 -38.41 -37.60
N LEU A 300 5.76 -38.79 -38.14
CA LEU A 300 4.45 -38.51 -37.53
C LEU A 300 4.26 -39.22 -36.17
N LEU A 301 4.81 -40.43 -36.02
CA LEU A 301 4.72 -41.24 -34.80
C LEU A 301 5.60 -40.68 -33.68
N SER A 302 6.91 -40.54 -33.91
CA SER A 302 7.83 -40.06 -32.88
C SER A 302 7.75 -38.54 -32.65
N LYS A 303 7.12 -37.81 -33.57
CA LYS A 303 7.00 -36.35 -33.60
C LYS A 303 8.37 -35.65 -33.65
N THR A 304 9.38 -36.34 -34.19
CA THR A 304 10.75 -35.82 -34.40
C THR A 304 11.03 -35.49 -35.86
N GLY A 305 12.03 -34.64 -36.12
CA GLY A 305 12.36 -34.24 -37.48
C GLY A 305 13.17 -32.96 -37.59
N GLN A 306 13.23 -32.40 -38.80
CA GLN A 306 13.89 -31.14 -39.12
C GLN A 306 13.16 -30.35 -40.20
N LEU A 307 13.15 -29.02 -40.08
CA LEU A 307 12.68 -28.05 -41.07
C LEU A 307 13.82 -27.08 -41.42
N SER A 308 14.08 -26.93 -42.71
CA SER A 308 15.15 -26.08 -43.28
C SER A 308 14.70 -24.63 -43.48
N GLU A 309 15.58 -23.68 -43.13
CA GLU A 309 15.39 -22.22 -43.21
C GLU A 309 14.01 -21.69 -42.72
N PRO A 310 13.48 -22.16 -41.57
CA PRO A 310 12.12 -21.82 -41.14
C PRO A 310 11.98 -20.36 -40.74
N SER A 311 10.96 -19.70 -41.28
CA SER A 311 10.25 -18.64 -40.57
C SER A 311 9.23 -19.27 -39.62
N TYR A 312 8.98 -18.63 -38.48
CA TYR A 312 8.10 -19.17 -37.46
C TYR A 312 7.30 -18.08 -36.74
N ARG A 313 6.12 -18.46 -36.25
CA ARG A 313 5.21 -17.63 -35.45
C ARG A 313 4.60 -18.49 -34.35
N LEU A 314 5.02 -18.22 -33.11
CA LEU A 314 4.59 -18.95 -31.93
C LEU A 314 3.40 -18.25 -31.27
N LYS A 315 2.33 -18.99 -31.04
CA LYS A 315 1.07 -18.50 -30.46
C LYS A 315 1.24 -18.15 -28.99
N ASP A 316 1.64 -19.12 -28.17
CA ASP A 316 1.76 -18.96 -26.71
C ASP A 316 2.80 -17.90 -26.32
N ALA A 317 3.91 -17.81 -27.06
CA ALA A 317 4.94 -16.81 -26.84
C ALA A 317 4.66 -15.46 -27.55
N SER A 318 3.54 -15.32 -28.29
CA SER A 318 3.15 -14.12 -29.06
C SER A 318 4.32 -13.49 -29.84
N SER A 319 5.09 -14.33 -30.54
CA SER A 319 6.38 -13.96 -31.12
C SER A 319 6.59 -14.54 -32.51
N ARG A 320 7.53 -13.95 -33.25
CA ARG A 320 7.95 -14.41 -34.58
C ARG A 320 9.48 -14.48 -34.69
N GLY A 321 9.95 -15.19 -35.71
CA GLY A 321 11.35 -15.19 -36.06
C GLY A 321 11.69 -16.01 -37.30
N TYR A 322 12.98 -16.16 -37.52
CA TYR A 322 13.60 -16.99 -38.54
C TYR A 322 14.73 -17.81 -37.91
N ALA A 323 15.01 -19.01 -38.41
CA ALA A 323 16.20 -19.78 -38.05
C ALA A 323 16.82 -20.43 -39.29
N GLY A 324 18.08 -20.87 -39.20
CA GLY A 324 18.71 -21.66 -40.27
C GLY A 324 18.19 -23.09 -40.32
N MET A 325 17.74 -23.62 -39.18
CA MET A 325 17.16 -24.95 -39.03
C MET A 325 16.33 -24.99 -37.75
N LEU A 326 15.18 -25.66 -37.78
CA LEU A 326 14.42 -26.08 -36.60
C LEU A 326 14.45 -27.61 -36.55
N LEU A 327 14.82 -28.16 -35.40
CA LEU A 327 14.73 -29.57 -35.07
C LEU A 327 13.51 -29.78 -34.17
N PHE A 328 12.71 -30.79 -34.48
CA PHE A 328 11.70 -31.32 -33.57
C PHE A 328 12.39 -32.41 -32.75
N GLU A 329 12.70 -32.13 -31.48
CA GLU A 329 13.40 -33.07 -30.58
C GLU A 329 12.42 -33.97 -29.81
N GLY A 330 11.11 -33.90 -30.13
CA GLY A 330 10.02 -34.74 -29.61
C GLY A 330 8.69 -34.01 -29.62
N GLU A 331 7.65 -34.62 -29.02
CA GLU A 331 6.42 -33.92 -28.68
C GLU A 331 6.74 -32.66 -27.87
N ASN A 332 6.26 -31.50 -28.34
CA ASN A 332 6.36 -30.21 -27.65
C ASN A 332 7.79 -29.69 -27.36
N GLN A 333 8.82 -30.31 -27.95
CA GLN A 333 10.23 -29.90 -27.79
C GLN A 333 10.80 -29.41 -29.13
N TYR A 334 11.06 -28.11 -29.25
CA TYR A 334 11.67 -27.51 -30.45
C TYR A 334 13.10 -27.04 -30.18
N ARG A 335 13.96 -27.16 -31.18
CA ARG A 335 15.32 -26.61 -31.12
C ARG A 335 15.73 -25.90 -32.40
N LEU A 336 15.91 -24.59 -32.31
CA LEU A 336 16.22 -23.72 -33.42
C LEU A 336 17.70 -23.34 -33.42
N GLN A 337 18.37 -23.47 -34.57
CA GLN A 337 19.78 -23.13 -34.77
C GLN A 337 19.91 -21.83 -35.58
N LYS A 338 20.82 -20.94 -35.16
CA LYS A 338 20.99 -19.58 -35.73
C LYS A 338 19.66 -18.81 -35.76
N ALA A 339 18.89 -18.87 -34.69
CA ALA A 339 17.56 -18.31 -34.63
C ALA A 339 17.57 -16.79 -34.36
N SER A 340 16.46 -16.15 -34.73
CA SER A 340 16.08 -14.79 -34.41
C SER A 340 14.72 -14.80 -33.72
N TYR A 341 14.45 -13.89 -32.78
CA TYR A 341 13.19 -13.80 -32.04
C TYR A 341 12.80 -12.33 -31.82
N THR A 342 11.52 -12.00 -32.04
CA THR A 342 10.96 -10.67 -31.73
C THR A 342 9.44 -10.73 -31.47
N THR A 343 8.91 -9.80 -30.68
CA THR A 343 7.47 -9.51 -30.55
C THR A 343 7.01 -8.39 -31.50
N CYS A 344 7.92 -7.83 -32.30
CA CYS A 344 7.57 -6.77 -33.24
C CYS A 344 6.72 -7.29 -34.42
N PRO A 345 5.76 -6.49 -34.92
CA PRO A 345 4.91 -6.88 -36.05
C PRO A 345 5.75 -7.15 -37.31
N VAL A 346 5.14 -7.83 -38.27
CA VAL A 346 5.77 -8.11 -39.58
C VAL A 346 6.15 -6.79 -40.25
N GLY A 347 7.41 -6.70 -40.72
CA GLY A 347 7.96 -5.49 -41.31
C GLY A 347 8.56 -4.46 -40.35
N ASP A 348 8.46 -4.66 -39.01
CA ASP A 348 9.26 -3.89 -38.04
C ASP A 348 10.21 -4.82 -37.28
N GLU A 349 11.51 -4.55 -37.40
CA GLU A 349 12.58 -5.28 -36.72
C GLU A 349 13.30 -4.36 -35.71
N SER A 350 12.52 -3.45 -35.10
CA SER A 350 12.98 -2.49 -34.08
C SER A 350 13.86 -3.11 -33.00
N TRP A 351 13.57 -4.34 -32.58
CA TRP A 351 14.48 -5.15 -31.78
C TRP A 351 14.42 -6.62 -32.20
N VAL A 352 15.55 -7.31 -32.12
CA VAL A 352 15.67 -8.75 -32.43
C VAL A 352 16.67 -9.40 -31.46
N LEU A 353 16.30 -10.54 -30.89
CA LEU A 353 17.23 -11.44 -30.22
C LEU A 353 17.82 -12.42 -31.23
N GLN A 354 19.12 -12.32 -31.52
CA GLN A 354 19.87 -13.27 -32.33
C GLN A 354 20.52 -14.33 -31.41
N VAL A 355 20.34 -15.62 -31.69
CA VAL A 355 20.78 -16.72 -30.81
C VAL A 355 21.39 -17.88 -31.61
N THR A 356 22.41 -18.55 -31.08
CA THR A 356 23.11 -19.63 -31.83
C THR A 356 22.36 -20.96 -31.73
N ASP A 357 21.88 -21.30 -30.54
CA ASP A 357 21.20 -22.55 -30.17
C ASP A 357 20.08 -22.15 -29.20
N LEU A 358 18.83 -22.38 -29.57
CA LEU A 358 17.63 -22.10 -28.78
C LEU A 358 16.82 -23.37 -28.64
N LYS A 359 16.60 -23.82 -27.40
CA LYS A 359 15.68 -24.91 -27.05
C LYS A 359 14.42 -24.34 -26.44
N LEU A 360 13.26 -24.80 -26.89
CA LEU A 360 11.93 -24.48 -26.37
C LEU A 360 11.27 -25.78 -25.89
N ASP A 361 10.83 -25.76 -24.65
CA ASP A 361 10.19 -26.86 -23.93
C ASP A 361 8.75 -26.42 -23.64
N ASN A 362 7.82 -26.70 -24.56
CA ASN A 362 6.45 -26.17 -24.52
C ASN A 362 5.63 -26.78 -23.38
N ASP A 363 5.99 -27.98 -22.89
CA ASP A 363 5.34 -28.62 -21.75
C ASP A 363 5.63 -27.87 -20.44
N LYS A 364 6.88 -27.42 -20.26
CA LYS A 364 7.31 -26.61 -19.09
C LYS A 364 7.22 -25.10 -19.35
N LYS A 365 6.88 -24.71 -20.58
CA LYS A 365 6.86 -23.33 -21.10
C LYS A 365 8.14 -22.55 -20.83
N VAL A 366 9.28 -23.22 -21.06
CA VAL A 366 10.65 -22.72 -20.84
C VAL A 366 11.41 -22.58 -22.16
N GLY A 367 12.22 -21.52 -22.28
CA GLY A 367 13.19 -21.34 -23.34
C GLY A 367 14.62 -21.22 -22.81
N THR A 368 15.57 -21.95 -23.40
CA THR A 368 17.00 -21.86 -23.09
C THR A 368 17.78 -21.51 -24.35
N ALA A 369 18.53 -20.40 -24.31
CA ALA A 369 19.25 -19.86 -25.46
C ALA A 369 20.75 -19.67 -25.16
N LYS A 370 21.61 -19.87 -26.17
CA LYS A 370 23.07 -19.68 -26.10
C LYS A 370 23.57 -18.61 -27.07
N ASN A 371 24.62 -17.91 -26.64
CA ASN A 371 25.26 -16.78 -27.34
C ASN A 371 24.22 -15.76 -27.82
N VAL A 372 23.42 -15.27 -26.87
CA VAL A 372 22.30 -14.38 -27.11
C VAL A 372 22.81 -12.96 -27.33
N LYS A 373 22.47 -12.37 -28.48
CA LYS A 373 22.79 -11.00 -28.88
C LYS A 373 21.49 -10.25 -29.16
N LEU A 374 21.16 -9.28 -28.31
CA LEU A 374 20.02 -8.40 -28.51
C LEU A 374 20.45 -7.19 -29.36
N THR A 375 19.81 -6.98 -30.50
CA THR A 375 19.91 -5.76 -31.28
C THR A 375 18.69 -4.88 -31.08
N PHE A 376 18.89 -3.55 -31.13
CA PHE A 376 17.84 -2.54 -31.21
C PHE A 376 18.22 -1.57 -32.33
N LYS A 377 17.37 -1.47 -33.36
CA LYS A 377 17.66 -0.75 -34.62
C LYS A 377 19.08 -1.05 -35.14
N ASP A 378 19.34 -2.35 -35.34
CA ASP A 378 20.60 -2.95 -35.79
C ASP A 378 21.81 -2.81 -34.86
N VAL A 379 21.77 -1.92 -33.87
CA VAL A 379 22.82 -1.75 -32.85
C VAL A 379 22.74 -2.87 -31.81
N PRO A 380 23.81 -3.65 -31.55
CA PRO A 380 23.83 -4.60 -30.44
C PRO A 380 23.88 -3.86 -29.09
N ILE A 381 22.88 -4.11 -28.23
CA ILE A 381 22.74 -3.44 -26.93
C ILE A 381 22.97 -4.37 -25.72
N LEU A 382 22.88 -5.69 -25.90
CA LEU A 382 23.18 -6.68 -24.86
C LEU A 382 23.71 -7.96 -25.49
N TYR A 383 24.68 -8.59 -24.80
CA TYR A 383 25.13 -9.95 -25.08
C TYR A 383 25.13 -10.78 -23.79
N THR A 384 24.71 -12.04 -23.86
CA THR A 384 24.96 -13.03 -22.82
C THR A 384 25.33 -14.39 -23.43
N PRO A 385 26.35 -15.11 -22.91
CA PRO A 385 26.67 -16.47 -23.36
C PRO A 385 25.50 -17.46 -23.20
N TRP A 386 24.60 -17.20 -22.25
CA TRP A 386 23.46 -18.07 -21.94
C TRP A 386 22.29 -17.26 -21.36
N MET A 387 21.07 -17.69 -21.67
CA MET A 387 19.83 -17.12 -21.14
C MET A 387 18.80 -18.23 -20.93
N ASN A 388 18.04 -18.15 -19.84
CA ASN A 388 16.88 -18.99 -19.57
C ASN A 388 15.69 -18.07 -19.28
N PHE A 389 14.54 -18.36 -19.91
CA PHE A 389 13.33 -17.56 -19.82
C PHE A 389 12.09 -18.46 -19.78
N SER A 390 10.98 -17.92 -19.27
CA SER A 390 9.66 -18.55 -19.36
C SER A 390 8.77 -17.68 -20.25
N TYR A 391 7.92 -18.32 -21.04
CA TYR A 391 6.81 -17.69 -21.76
C TYR A 391 5.43 -18.07 -21.19
N SER A 392 5.38 -18.85 -20.09
CA SER A 392 4.22 -18.93 -19.19
C SER A 392 4.16 -17.80 -18.16
N GLY A 393 5.23 -16.98 -18.04
CA GLY A 393 5.36 -15.98 -16.98
C GLY A 393 5.87 -16.54 -15.64
N GLU A 394 6.33 -17.80 -15.62
CA GLU A 394 6.93 -18.40 -14.43
C GLU A 394 8.26 -17.75 -14.02
N ARG A 395 8.50 -17.75 -12.71
CA ARG A 395 9.77 -17.29 -12.13
C ARG A 395 10.91 -18.24 -12.54
N LYS A 396 11.91 -17.74 -13.27
CA LYS A 396 13.16 -18.47 -13.60
C LYS A 396 14.37 -17.64 -13.17
N SER A 397 15.44 -18.29 -12.74
CA SER A 397 16.69 -17.64 -12.31
C SER A 397 17.51 -17.15 -13.51
N GLY A 398 18.09 -15.95 -13.40
CA GLY A 398 18.86 -15.34 -14.48
C GLY A 398 19.25 -13.89 -14.23
N LEU A 399 20.00 -13.30 -15.17
CA LEU A 399 20.24 -11.86 -15.19
C LEU A 399 18.96 -11.13 -15.59
N LEU A 400 18.55 -10.16 -14.77
CA LEU A 400 17.52 -9.19 -15.14
C LEU A 400 18.12 -8.10 -16.04
N ALA A 401 17.26 -7.27 -16.60
CA ALA A 401 17.68 -6.15 -17.44
C ALA A 401 18.64 -5.20 -16.69
N PRO A 402 19.76 -4.78 -17.32
CA PRO A 402 20.67 -3.83 -16.71
C PRO A 402 19.98 -2.46 -16.62
N THR A 403 20.09 -1.82 -15.46
CA THR A 403 19.58 -0.46 -15.25
C THR A 403 20.75 0.52 -15.24
N TYR A 404 20.59 1.68 -15.85
CA TYR A 404 21.61 2.72 -15.91
C TYR A 404 20.95 4.08 -15.71
N GLY A 405 21.68 5.05 -15.16
CA GLY A 405 21.14 6.40 -14.92
C GLY A 405 22.24 7.39 -14.58
N THR A 406 21.85 8.63 -14.28
CA THR A 406 22.78 9.62 -13.75
C THR A 406 22.13 10.51 -12.70
N GLY A 407 22.86 10.75 -11.61
CA GLY A 407 22.43 11.57 -10.48
C GLY A 407 23.54 12.47 -9.99
N SER A 408 23.21 13.67 -9.51
CA SER A 408 24.23 14.66 -9.10
C SER A 408 25.19 14.14 -8.01
N ARG A 409 24.70 13.29 -7.10
CA ARG A 409 25.46 12.64 -6.01
C ARG A 409 26.26 11.41 -6.46
N THR A 410 25.64 10.52 -7.21
CA THR A 410 26.17 9.19 -7.56
C THR A 410 27.03 9.20 -8.82
N GLY A 411 26.85 10.18 -9.70
CA GLY A 411 27.50 10.25 -11.00
C GLY A 411 26.77 9.41 -12.04
N LEU A 412 27.52 8.79 -12.95
CA LEU A 412 26.99 7.75 -13.84
C LEU A 412 26.78 6.47 -13.06
N GLU A 413 25.64 5.81 -13.27
CA GLU A 413 25.27 4.57 -12.61
C GLU A 413 25.04 3.42 -13.61
N LEU A 414 25.46 2.22 -13.24
CA LEU A 414 25.10 0.95 -13.89
C LEU A 414 24.84 -0.10 -12.80
N ALA A 415 23.66 -0.70 -12.79
CA ALA A 415 23.31 -1.80 -11.90
C ALA A 415 22.93 -3.06 -12.69
N LEU A 416 23.57 -4.17 -12.33
CA LEU A 416 23.38 -5.50 -12.93
C LEU A 416 22.68 -6.42 -11.92
N PRO A 417 21.36 -6.65 -12.02
CA PRO A 417 20.63 -7.50 -11.10
C PRO A 417 20.63 -8.96 -11.57
N PHE A 418 21.02 -9.89 -10.71
CA PHE A 418 20.82 -11.33 -10.86
C PHE A 418 19.68 -11.78 -9.95
N TYR A 419 18.65 -12.38 -10.53
CA TYR A 419 17.51 -12.96 -9.81
C TYR A 419 17.70 -14.47 -9.67
N TRP A 420 17.52 -14.96 -8.44
CA TRP A 420 17.59 -16.36 -8.08
C TRP A 420 16.23 -16.80 -7.52
N ASN A 421 15.46 -17.50 -8.36
CA ASN A 421 14.32 -18.28 -7.88
C ASN A 421 14.89 -19.54 -7.19
N ILE A 422 14.74 -19.64 -5.87
CA ILE A 422 15.32 -20.73 -5.07
C ILE A 422 14.26 -21.82 -4.84
N ALA A 423 13.03 -21.41 -4.53
CA ALA A 423 11.84 -22.26 -4.44
C ALA A 423 10.59 -21.42 -4.73
N PRO A 424 9.42 -22.03 -5.06
CA PRO A 424 8.19 -21.28 -5.37
C PRO A 424 7.76 -20.27 -4.28
N ASN A 425 8.16 -20.51 -3.03
CA ASN A 425 7.86 -19.70 -1.86
C ASN A 425 8.99 -18.77 -1.40
N TYR A 426 10.19 -18.78 -2.00
CA TYR A 426 11.24 -17.81 -1.68
C TYR A 426 12.27 -17.59 -2.79
N ASP A 427 12.66 -16.33 -2.95
CA ASP A 427 13.61 -15.88 -3.96
C ASP A 427 14.55 -14.79 -3.45
N ALA A 428 15.64 -14.57 -4.18
CA ALA A 428 16.66 -13.57 -3.88
C ALA A 428 17.06 -12.78 -5.13
N THR A 429 17.43 -11.52 -4.96
CA THR A 429 18.00 -10.67 -6.03
C THR A 429 19.29 -10.03 -5.54
N PHE A 430 20.37 -10.21 -6.31
CA PHE A 430 21.69 -9.66 -6.02
C PHE A 430 22.04 -8.66 -7.12
N SER A 431 22.25 -7.39 -6.79
CA SER A 431 22.52 -6.34 -7.77
C SER A 431 23.84 -5.63 -7.48
N ALA A 432 24.78 -5.77 -8.41
CA ALA A 432 26.03 -5.00 -8.40
C ALA A 432 25.76 -3.63 -9.04
N ARG A 433 25.70 -2.57 -8.22
CA ARG A 433 25.44 -1.18 -8.61
C ARG A 433 26.73 -0.37 -8.56
N MET A 434 27.33 -0.14 -9.72
CA MET A 434 28.49 0.73 -9.91
C MET A 434 28.04 2.19 -10.02
N MET A 435 28.71 3.11 -9.32
CA MET A 435 28.39 4.54 -9.27
C MET A 435 29.67 5.37 -9.39
N SER A 436 29.80 6.22 -10.42
CA SER A 436 31.08 6.86 -10.77
C SER A 436 31.63 7.86 -9.72
N LYS A 437 30.81 8.33 -8.77
CA LYS A 437 31.20 9.21 -7.65
C LYS A 437 31.12 8.55 -6.27
N ARG A 438 30.74 7.27 -6.20
CA ARG A 438 30.44 6.57 -4.93
C ARG A 438 31.02 5.16 -4.84
N GLY A 439 31.48 4.56 -5.94
CA GLY A 439 32.09 3.22 -5.97
C GLY A 439 31.08 2.11 -6.26
N LEU A 440 31.39 0.89 -5.79
CA LEU A 440 30.53 -0.27 -5.94
C LEU A 440 29.63 -0.44 -4.73
N ALA A 441 28.32 -0.54 -4.97
CA ALA A 441 27.34 -1.07 -4.03
C ALA A 441 26.93 -2.50 -4.42
N ILE A 442 26.64 -3.32 -3.43
CA ILE A 442 25.96 -4.60 -3.58
C ILE A 442 24.60 -4.44 -2.89
N ASN A 443 23.54 -4.40 -3.68
CA ASN A 443 22.15 -4.34 -3.23
C ASN A 443 21.58 -5.75 -3.21
N ASN A 444 21.03 -6.20 -2.08
CA ASN A 444 20.48 -7.55 -1.93
C ASN A 444 19.01 -7.45 -1.48
N GLU A 445 18.13 -8.20 -2.15
CA GLU A 445 16.74 -8.40 -1.75
C GLU A 445 16.50 -9.90 -1.54
N PHE A 446 15.81 -10.28 -0.46
CA PHE A 446 15.37 -11.65 -0.20
C PHE A 446 13.90 -11.64 0.23
N ARG A 447 13.07 -12.46 -0.42
CA ARG A 447 11.62 -12.49 -0.22
C ARG A 447 11.16 -13.90 0.10
N PHE A 448 10.22 -14.02 1.04
CA PHE A 448 9.67 -15.29 1.50
C PHE A 448 8.15 -15.20 1.67
N LEU A 449 7.43 -16.26 1.33
CA LEU A 449 5.98 -16.40 1.44
C LEU A 449 5.60 -17.84 1.84
N GLY A 450 5.59 -18.12 3.14
CA GLY A 450 4.99 -19.32 3.70
C GLY A 450 3.46 -19.22 3.79
N GLN A 451 2.79 -20.32 4.13
CA GLN A 451 1.32 -20.38 4.25
C GLN A 451 0.77 -19.30 5.21
N ASN A 452 1.41 -19.13 6.36
CA ASN A 452 0.98 -18.20 7.41
C ASN A 452 1.92 -16.99 7.59
N SER A 453 2.93 -16.80 6.74
CA SER A 453 3.94 -15.76 6.94
C SER A 453 4.58 -15.24 5.66
N SER A 454 4.94 -13.96 5.67
CA SER A 454 5.60 -13.30 4.55
C SER A 454 6.73 -12.39 5.04
N SER A 455 7.78 -12.23 4.23
CA SER A 455 8.97 -11.46 4.57
C SER A 455 9.56 -10.76 3.35
N ASN A 456 10.12 -9.57 3.55
CA ASN A 456 11.08 -8.96 2.63
C ASN A 456 12.27 -8.40 3.43
N LEU A 457 13.48 -8.82 3.06
CA LEU A 457 14.74 -8.31 3.57
C LEU A 457 15.49 -7.58 2.45
N LEU A 458 15.66 -6.27 2.60
CA LEU A 458 16.65 -5.50 1.84
C LEU A 458 17.92 -5.35 2.67
N ALA A 459 19.07 -5.66 2.08
CA ALA A 459 20.39 -5.48 2.67
C ALA A 459 21.35 -4.89 1.63
N ASP A 460 21.71 -3.62 1.79
CA ASP A 460 22.62 -2.91 0.89
C ASP A 460 23.97 -2.68 1.58
N ILE A 461 25.07 -2.88 0.86
CA ILE A 461 26.41 -2.53 1.32
C ILE A 461 27.20 -1.82 0.23
N VAL A 462 27.88 -0.74 0.62
CA VAL A 462 28.90 -0.02 -0.15
C VAL A 462 30.20 -0.24 0.62
N PRO A 463 31.05 -1.23 0.26
CA PRO A 463 32.20 -1.62 1.08
C PRO A 463 33.18 -0.47 1.34
N ARG A 464 33.33 0.43 0.36
CA ARG A 464 34.11 1.67 0.42
C ARG A 464 33.46 2.72 -0.47
N ASP A 465 32.77 3.68 0.13
CA ASP A 465 32.30 4.87 -0.59
C ASP A 465 33.52 5.71 -1.03
N LEU A 466 33.56 6.12 -2.29
CA LEU A 466 34.68 6.92 -2.84
C LEU A 466 34.75 8.35 -2.27
N ASP A 467 33.64 8.89 -1.75
CA ASP A 467 33.56 10.24 -1.20
C ASP A 467 33.91 10.27 0.29
N THR A 468 33.27 9.41 1.09
CA THR A 468 33.49 9.37 2.55
C THR A 468 34.62 8.44 2.99
N GLN A 469 35.14 7.59 2.08
CA GLN A 469 36.13 6.54 2.36
C GLN A 469 35.71 5.52 3.44
N THR A 470 34.41 5.42 3.75
CA THR A 470 33.85 4.52 4.76
C THR A 470 32.99 3.41 4.16
N THR A 471 32.80 2.32 4.89
CA THR A 471 31.75 1.32 4.59
C THR A 471 30.39 1.89 4.96
N ARG A 472 29.45 1.92 4.01
CA ARG A 472 28.08 2.43 4.21
C ARG A 472 27.07 1.35 3.88
N TRP A 473 25.94 1.31 4.59
CA TRP A 473 24.97 0.21 4.47
C TRP A 473 23.55 0.60 4.86
N ARG A 474 22.57 -0.17 4.37
CA ARG A 474 21.16 -0.13 4.77
C ARG A 474 20.66 -1.55 5.04
N THR A 475 19.84 -1.70 6.06
CA THR A 475 18.95 -2.85 6.18
C THR A 475 17.51 -2.39 6.36
N SER A 476 16.58 -3.11 5.75
CA SER A 476 15.14 -2.94 5.89
C SER A 476 14.52 -4.33 5.90
N PHE A 477 14.11 -4.80 7.07
CA PHE A 477 13.46 -6.10 7.23
C PHE A 477 12.00 -5.91 7.63
N TRP A 478 11.10 -6.43 6.81
CA TRP A 478 9.67 -6.52 7.08
C TRP A 478 9.26 -7.99 7.14
N HIS A 479 8.50 -8.36 8.16
CA HIS A 479 7.97 -9.70 8.35
C HIS A 479 6.59 -9.66 9.00
N ASN A 480 5.64 -10.44 8.46
CA ASN A 480 4.32 -10.70 9.02
C ASN A 480 4.17 -12.21 9.25
N HIS A 481 3.55 -12.61 10.36
CA HIS A 481 3.31 -14.01 10.70
C HIS A 481 1.97 -14.17 11.46
N TYR A 482 1.07 -15.02 10.96
CA TYR A 482 -0.07 -15.52 11.73
C TYR A 482 0.34 -16.79 12.49
N LEU A 483 0.46 -16.69 13.80
CA LEU A 483 0.96 -17.76 14.67
C LEU A 483 -0.12 -18.80 15.03
N GLY A 484 -1.36 -18.60 14.57
CA GLY A 484 -2.51 -19.43 14.93
C GLY A 484 -3.19 -18.98 16.22
N ALA A 485 -4.34 -19.59 16.52
CA ALA A 485 -5.12 -19.35 17.74
C ALA A 485 -5.43 -17.86 18.07
N GLY A 486 -5.51 -17.00 17.05
CA GLY A 486 -5.72 -15.54 17.20
C GLY A 486 -4.45 -14.70 17.37
N PHE A 487 -3.26 -15.32 17.46
CA PHE A 487 -1.99 -14.60 17.55
C PHE A 487 -1.43 -14.23 16.16
N SER A 488 -0.92 -13.00 16.05
CA SER A 488 -0.17 -12.53 14.89
C SER A 488 1.02 -11.67 15.31
N ALA A 489 2.17 -11.86 14.68
CA ALA A 489 3.37 -11.06 14.87
C ALA A 489 3.71 -10.24 13.62
N ARG A 490 4.28 -9.05 13.83
CA ARG A 490 4.88 -8.21 12.78
C ARG A 490 6.20 -7.64 13.26
N LEU A 491 7.20 -7.60 12.38
CA LEU A 491 8.49 -6.96 12.59
C LEU A 491 8.78 -6.01 11.42
N ASP A 492 9.16 -4.77 11.73
CA ASP A 492 9.42 -3.69 10.79
C ASP A 492 10.70 -2.95 11.25
N TYR A 493 11.85 -3.38 10.74
CA TYR A 493 13.17 -2.97 11.22
C TYR A 493 13.98 -2.30 10.11
N ASN A 494 14.14 -0.98 10.23
CA ASN A 494 14.83 -0.12 9.28
C ASN A 494 16.07 0.50 9.96
N ARG A 495 17.25 0.37 9.34
CA ARG A 495 18.50 0.96 9.85
C ARG A 495 19.49 1.28 8.74
N VAL A 496 20.27 2.35 8.91
CA VAL A 496 21.37 2.75 8.02
C VAL A 496 22.66 3.00 8.79
N SER A 497 23.80 2.95 8.10
CA SER A 497 25.13 3.30 8.63
C SER A 497 25.20 4.73 9.20
N ASP A 498 24.59 5.69 8.50
CA ASP A 498 24.83 7.12 8.70
C ASP A 498 23.61 7.96 8.27
N ALA A 499 23.54 9.20 8.75
CA ALA A 499 22.42 10.10 8.49
C ALA A 499 22.37 10.66 7.05
N THR A 500 23.41 10.49 6.22
CA THR A 500 23.38 10.99 4.84
C THR A 500 23.08 9.91 3.81
N TYR A 501 22.96 8.64 4.21
CA TYR A 501 22.76 7.47 3.35
C TYR A 501 21.68 7.67 2.28
N PHE A 502 20.43 7.96 2.69
CA PHE A 502 19.34 8.16 1.73
C PHE A 502 19.49 9.43 0.89
N ARG A 503 20.20 10.44 1.40
CA ARG A 503 20.50 11.71 0.71
C ARG A 503 21.56 11.56 -0.38
N ASP A 504 22.37 10.50 -0.31
CA ASP A 504 23.46 10.21 -1.25
C ASP A 504 23.13 9.07 -2.23
N PHE A 505 22.41 8.04 -1.79
CA PHE A 505 22.10 6.83 -2.59
C PHE A 505 20.64 6.73 -3.06
N GLY A 506 19.74 7.54 -2.50
CA GLY A 506 18.31 7.53 -2.80
C GLY A 506 17.98 8.23 -4.13
N ASN A 507 17.14 7.58 -4.93
CA ASN A 507 16.77 8.02 -6.29
C ASN A 507 15.39 8.71 -6.38
N ASN A 508 14.72 8.96 -5.26
CA ASN A 508 13.39 9.56 -5.23
C ASN A 508 13.10 10.27 -3.89
N LEU A 509 12.14 11.20 -3.91
CA LEU A 509 11.81 12.05 -2.77
C LEU A 509 11.39 11.30 -1.49
N ASN A 510 10.79 10.09 -1.58
CA ASN A 510 10.32 9.37 -0.38
C ASN A 510 11.49 8.78 0.42
N LEU A 511 12.59 8.44 -0.26
CA LEU A 511 13.82 8.01 0.38
C LEU A 511 14.60 9.22 0.92
N THR A 512 14.81 10.25 0.09
CA THR A 512 15.62 11.41 0.48
C THR A 512 15.01 12.27 1.60
N SER A 513 13.69 12.19 1.82
CA SER A 513 12.98 12.92 2.90
C SER A 513 12.76 12.12 4.20
N ARG A 514 13.37 10.94 4.39
CA ARG A 514 13.16 10.14 5.61
C ARG A 514 13.91 10.70 6.81
N THR A 515 13.17 11.31 7.73
CA THR A 515 13.69 11.83 9.02
C THR A 515 13.71 10.79 10.13
N ASN A 516 12.86 9.77 10.11
CA ASN A 516 12.80 8.71 11.12
C ASN A 516 12.67 7.33 10.46
N LEU A 517 13.53 6.39 10.87
CA LEU A 517 13.48 4.99 10.43
C LEU A 517 12.88 4.12 11.54
N LEU A 518 11.78 3.43 11.23
CA LEU A 518 11.03 2.62 12.18
C LEU A 518 11.78 1.34 12.57
N GLN A 519 11.84 1.05 13.87
CA GLN A 519 12.38 -0.19 14.43
C GLN A 519 11.34 -0.74 15.41
N GLN A 520 10.44 -1.58 14.91
CA GLN A 520 9.22 -1.99 15.59
C GLN A 520 9.00 -3.51 15.56
N GLY A 521 8.81 -4.11 16.74
CA GLY A 521 8.20 -5.43 16.89
C GLY A 521 6.77 -5.30 17.45
N LEU A 522 5.84 -6.08 16.91
CA LEU A 522 4.43 -6.12 17.28
C LEU A 522 4.00 -7.57 17.49
N LEU A 523 3.30 -7.85 18.58
CA LEU A 523 2.61 -9.12 18.83
C LEU A 523 1.17 -8.81 19.25
N SER A 524 0.22 -9.20 18.42
CA SER A 524 -1.21 -9.00 18.66
C SER A 524 -1.92 -10.33 18.90
N TYR A 525 -2.86 -10.33 19.83
CA TYR A 525 -3.82 -11.39 20.10
C TYR A 525 -5.22 -10.86 19.81
N ASN A 526 -5.99 -11.58 19.01
CA ASN A 526 -7.35 -11.22 18.63
C ASN A 526 -8.29 -12.39 18.89
N ARG A 527 -9.45 -12.12 19.52
CA ARG A 527 -10.51 -13.12 19.76
C ARG A 527 -11.89 -12.45 19.71
N GLY A 528 -12.92 -13.23 19.40
CA GLY A 528 -14.31 -12.85 19.70
C GLY A 528 -14.54 -12.77 21.22
N LEU A 529 -15.49 -11.91 21.62
CA LEU A 529 -15.89 -11.65 23.01
C LEU A 529 -17.40 -11.91 23.15
N GLY A 530 -17.77 -13.17 23.34
CA GLY A 530 -19.11 -13.63 22.98
C GLY A 530 -19.28 -13.68 21.47
N ASP A 531 -20.51 -13.62 21.00
CA ASP A 531 -20.85 -13.85 19.59
C ASP A 531 -20.46 -12.68 18.68
N ASP A 532 -20.85 -11.45 19.04
CA ASP A 532 -20.62 -10.23 18.24
C ASP A 532 -19.53 -9.29 18.80
N GLY A 533 -18.91 -9.63 19.93
CA GLY A 533 -17.89 -8.80 20.56
C GLY A 533 -16.49 -9.06 20.02
N THR A 534 -15.58 -8.10 20.22
CA THR A 534 -14.17 -8.21 19.86
C THR A 534 -13.24 -7.91 21.05
N PHE A 535 -12.15 -8.68 21.13
CA PHE A 535 -11.09 -8.51 22.12
C PHE A 535 -9.72 -8.54 21.43
N ASN A 536 -8.98 -7.44 21.55
CA ASN A 536 -7.61 -7.27 21.06
C ASN A 536 -6.67 -6.97 22.23
N VAL A 537 -5.53 -7.66 22.29
CA VAL A 537 -4.37 -7.28 23.12
C VAL A 537 -3.17 -7.15 22.20
N THR A 538 -2.45 -6.04 22.28
CA THR A 538 -1.35 -5.72 21.37
C THR A 538 -0.12 -5.27 22.15
N SER A 539 0.92 -6.10 22.13
CA SER A 539 2.25 -5.79 22.65
C SER A 539 3.14 -5.20 21.55
N LEU A 540 3.84 -4.12 21.88
CA LEU A 540 4.59 -3.27 20.95
C LEU A 540 5.94 -2.89 21.56
N VAL A 541 7.03 -3.20 20.85
CA VAL A 541 8.37 -2.69 21.13
C VAL A 541 8.75 -1.74 20.00
N GLN A 542 8.93 -0.45 20.29
CA GLN A 542 9.13 0.58 19.27
C GLN A 542 10.33 1.48 19.58
N SER A 543 11.18 1.68 18.59
CA SER A 543 12.30 2.63 18.58
C SER A 543 12.42 3.25 17.18
N PHE A 544 13.21 4.32 17.07
CA PHE A 544 13.53 4.95 15.79
C PHE A 544 15.04 5.18 15.67
N GLN A 545 15.57 5.10 14.44
CA GLN A 545 16.79 5.80 14.07
C GLN A 545 16.40 7.13 13.43
N THR A 546 16.57 8.23 14.16
CA THR A 546 16.35 9.58 13.65
C THR A 546 17.55 10.01 12.80
N ILE A 547 17.25 10.51 11.61
CA ILE A 547 18.18 10.99 10.60
C ILE A 547 18.39 12.48 10.82
N GLN A 548 19.50 12.83 11.48
CA GLN A 548 19.86 14.22 11.81
C GLN A 548 20.53 14.91 10.63
N ASP A 549 20.09 16.13 10.28
CA ASP A 549 20.88 17.04 9.44
C ASP A 549 21.54 18.10 10.36
N PRO A 550 22.87 18.29 10.37
CA PRO A 550 23.53 19.22 11.29
C PRO A 550 23.07 20.69 11.20
N LEU A 551 22.44 21.09 10.09
CA LEU A 551 21.88 22.43 9.89
C LEU A 551 20.41 22.55 10.32
N ALA A 552 19.74 21.44 10.62
CA ALA A 552 18.34 21.38 11.02
C ALA A 552 18.13 20.15 11.93
N THR A 553 18.66 20.24 13.15
CA THR A 553 18.59 19.15 14.13
C THR A 553 17.16 18.97 14.62
N ILE A 554 16.74 17.71 14.76
CA ILE A 554 15.37 17.34 15.14
C ILE A 554 15.36 16.52 16.42
N VAL A 555 14.39 16.77 17.29
CA VAL A 555 14.22 16.01 18.54
C VAL A 555 13.91 14.55 18.18
N VAL A 556 14.60 13.62 18.85
CA VAL A 556 14.42 12.18 18.64
C VAL A 556 13.05 11.76 19.20
N PRO A 557 12.26 10.91 18.53
CA PRO A 557 11.00 10.43 19.09
C PRO A 557 11.21 9.53 20.32
N TYR A 558 10.26 9.55 21.26
CA TYR A 558 10.22 8.60 22.38
C TYR A 558 10.17 7.15 21.88
N LYS A 559 10.95 6.28 22.53
CA LYS A 559 10.88 4.83 22.40
C LYS A 559 9.79 4.29 23.32
N ARG A 560 9.12 3.21 22.93
CA ARG A 560 8.07 2.52 23.71
C ARG A 560 8.52 1.08 23.97
N LEU A 561 8.98 0.81 25.19
CA LEU A 561 9.81 -0.36 25.51
C LEU A 561 9.33 -1.10 26.77
N PRO A 562 8.26 -1.91 26.70
CA PRO A 562 7.26 -1.98 25.64
C PRO A 562 6.05 -1.04 25.90
N GLN A 563 5.12 -1.02 24.94
CA GLN A 563 3.72 -0.66 25.11
C GLN A 563 2.87 -1.95 25.05
N VAL A 564 1.91 -2.10 25.94
CA VAL A 564 0.86 -3.14 25.89
C VAL A 564 -0.48 -2.43 25.86
N GLY A 565 -1.18 -2.52 24.73
CA GLY A 565 -2.54 -2.05 24.55
C GLY A 565 -3.56 -3.17 24.71
N LEU A 566 -4.76 -2.82 25.16
CA LEU A 566 -5.95 -3.66 25.23
C LEU A 566 -7.12 -2.89 24.66
N ASN A 567 -7.90 -3.50 23.79
CA ASN A 567 -9.18 -2.97 23.32
C ASN A 567 -10.23 -4.08 23.40
N ALA A 568 -11.33 -3.81 24.09
CA ALA A 568 -12.49 -4.69 24.14
C ALA A 568 -13.73 -3.90 23.72
N ASN A 569 -14.55 -4.47 22.85
CA ASN A 569 -15.84 -3.93 22.42
C ASN A 569 -16.86 -5.08 22.47
N LYS A 570 -18.01 -4.84 23.10
CA LYS A 570 -19.20 -5.70 22.94
C LYS A 570 -20.36 -4.78 22.59
N PRO A 571 -20.92 -4.88 21.37
CA PRO A 571 -22.19 -4.24 21.06
C PRO A 571 -23.32 -4.98 21.77
N ASP A 572 -24.45 -4.30 21.99
CA ASP A 572 -25.66 -4.84 22.63
C ASP A 572 -25.40 -5.77 23.83
N VAL A 573 -24.91 -5.20 24.92
CA VAL A 573 -24.65 -5.93 26.16
C VAL A 573 -25.97 -6.36 26.81
N PHE A 574 -26.15 -7.67 26.95
CA PHE A 574 -27.32 -8.33 27.53
C PHE A 574 -28.67 -8.01 26.83
N GLY A 575 -28.68 -7.66 25.54
CA GLY A 575 -29.93 -7.35 24.81
C GLY A 575 -30.55 -6.01 25.22
N THR A 576 -29.75 -5.10 25.79
CA THR A 576 -30.21 -3.79 26.29
C THR A 576 -30.12 -2.67 25.25
N GLY A 577 -29.48 -2.92 24.11
CA GLY A 577 -29.09 -1.93 23.11
C GLY A 577 -27.89 -1.06 23.52
N VAL A 578 -27.21 -1.36 24.62
CA VAL A 578 -26.04 -0.60 25.10
C VAL A 578 -24.74 -1.26 24.63
N ASP A 579 -23.92 -0.51 23.89
CA ASP A 579 -22.58 -0.93 23.50
C ASP A 579 -21.57 -0.56 24.60
N VAL A 580 -20.72 -1.50 25.00
CA VAL A 580 -19.65 -1.26 25.98
C VAL A 580 -18.29 -1.37 25.31
N ASN A 581 -17.45 -0.37 25.57
CA ASN A 581 -16.10 -0.23 25.02
C ASN A 581 -15.09 -0.04 26.16
N LEU A 582 -13.95 -0.71 26.11
CA LEU A 582 -12.82 -0.51 27.00
C LEU A 582 -11.55 -0.42 26.17
N SER A 583 -10.95 0.77 26.10
CA SER A 583 -9.56 0.91 25.66
C SER A 583 -8.66 1.03 26.89
N GLY A 584 -7.49 0.41 26.84
CA GLY A 584 -6.48 0.49 27.90
C GLY A 584 -5.08 0.40 27.33
N SER A 585 -4.10 1.00 28.01
CA SER A 585 -2.69 0.74 27.72
C SER A 585 -1.79 0.92 28.93
N TRP A 586 -0.73 0.11 28.99
CA TRP A 586 0.45 0.34 29.81
C TRP A 586 1.62 0.61 28.86
N THR A 587 2.40 1.66 29.09
CA THR A 587 3.56 2.00 28.24
C THR A 587 4.75 2.45 29.10
N ASN A 588 5.93 1.92 28.81
CA ASN A 588 7.21 2.37 29.36
C ASN A 588 7.95 3.20 28.29
N PHE A 589 7.99 4.53 28.48
CA PHE A 589 8.60 5.48 27.56
C PHE A 589 10.07 5.71 27.89
N SER A 590 10.91 5.77 26.85
CA SER A 590 12.34 6.04 26.99
C SER A 590 12.89 7.04 25.96
N HIS A 591 13.68 8.00 26.43
CA HIS A 591 14.37 9.02 25.61
C HIS A 591 15.77 9.33 26.19
N PRO A 592 16.79 9.62 25.34
CA PRO A 592 18.15 9.88 25.83
C PRO A 592 18.34 11.20 26.60
N THR A 593 17.51 12.21 26.38
CA THR A 593 17.71 13.57 26.92
C THR A 593 16.43 14.24 27.48
N LEU A 594 15.34 13.49 27.65
CA LEU A 594 14.06 13.97 28.20
C LEU A 594 13.59 13.00 29.29
N VAL A 595 12.59 13.42 30.08
CA VAL A 595 12.00 12.63 31.17
C VAL A 595 11.64 11.21 30.72
N ASN A 596 12.04 10.21 31.49
CA ASN A 596 11.65 8.82 31.30
C ASN A 596 10.51 8.47 32.25
N GLY A 597 9.57 7.61 31.82
CA GLY A 597 8.41 7.31 32.65
C GLY A 597 7.49 6.22 32.11
N ARG A 598 6.63 5.73 32.98
CA ARG A 598 5.57 4.75 32.67
C ARG A 598 4.22 5.42 32.73
N ARG A 599 3.30 5.03 31.84
CA ARG A 599 1.92 5.51 31.79
C ARG A 599 0.94 4.34 31.74
N ILE A 600 -0.08 4.38 32.59
CA ILE A 600 -1.30 3.58 32.49
C ILE A 600 -2.42 4.50 31.99
N VAL A 601 -3.18 4.03 31.01
CA VAL A 601 -4.41 4.65 30.51
C VAL A 601 -5.53 3.62 30.59
N LEU A 602 -6.70 4.03 31.06
CA LEU A 602 -7.94 3.24 31.00
C LEU A 602 -9.08 4.16 30.57
N PHE A 603 -9.83 3.75 29.54
CA PHE A 603 -10.99 4.45 29.03
C PHE A 603 -12.13 3.45 28.78
N PRO A 604 -12.82 3.00 29.84
CA PRO A 604 -14.16 2.46 29.73
C PRO A 604 -15.13 3.54 29.22
N SER A 605 -16.01 3.17 28.30
CA SER A 605 -17.12 3.98 27.82
C SER A 605 -18.32 3.12 27.41
N MET A 606 -19.51 3.70 27.49
CA MET A 606 -20.79 3.08 27.17
C MET A 606 -21.58 4.01 26.25
N SER A 607 -22.18 3.47 25.20
CA SER A 607 -22.98 4.22 24.22
C SER A 607 -24.29 3.51 23.92
N TYR A 608 -25.34 4.28 23.64
CA TYR A 608 -26.68 3.75 23.38
C TYR A 608 -27.18 4.24 22.00
N PRO A 609 -26.85 3.53 20.91
CA PRO A 609 -27.14 3.98 19.55
C PRO A 609 -28.61 3.78 19.15
N LEU A 610 -29.45 4.78 19.42
CA LEU A 610 -30.80 4.85 18.85
C LEU A 610 -30.71 5.17 17.35
N ARG A 611 -31.20 4.28 16.49
CA ARG A 611 -31.15 4.42 15.02
C ARG A 611 -32.46 4.01 14.37
N ASN A 612 -32.79 4.67 13.25
CA ASN A 612 -33.86 4.26 12.34
C ASN A 612 -33.39 4.46 10.87
N SER A 613 -34.29 4.32 9.91
CA SER A 613 -33.97 4.42 8.47
C SER A 613 -33.56 5.81 7.98
N PHE A 614 -33.82 6.88 8.74
CA PHE A 614 -33.59 8.27 8.32
C PHE A 614 -32.80 9.09 9.35
N GLY A 615 -32.30 8.50 10.44
CA GLY A 615 -31.59 9.23 11.48
C GLY A 615 -31.09 8.39 12.65
N PHE A 616 -30.27 9.03 13.48
CA PHE A 616 -29.66 8.43 14.67
C PHE A 616 -29.47 9.44 15.80
N ILE A 617 -29.46 8.94 17.03
CA ILE A 617 -29.04 9.66 18.24
C ILE A 617 -28.24 8.66 19.09
N THR A 618 -26.96 8.95 19.32
CA THR A 618 -26.04 8.11 20.11
C THR A 618 -25.45 8.95 21.25
N PRO A 619 -26.10 9.00 22.43
CA PRO A 619 -25.44 9.40 23.67
C PRO A 619 -24.32 8.41 24.01
N LYS A 620 -23.21 8.93 24.52
CA LYS A 620 -22.08 8.16 25.02
C LYS A 620 -21.48 8.82 26.27
N VAL A 621 -21.10 7.99 27.24
CA VAL A 621 -20.36 8.41 28.43
C VAL A 621 -19.11 7.56 28.59
N GLY A 622 -17.99 8.17 28.95
CA GLY A 622 -16.72 7.48 29.21
C GLY A 622 -15.96 8.10 30.37
N MET A 623 -15.01 7.35 30.91
CA MET A 623 -14.18 7.78 32.05
C MET A 623 -12.70 7.57 31.72
N HIS A 624 -12.03 8.63 31.28
CA HIS A 624 -10.63 8.58 30.87
C HIS A 624 -9.73 8.75 32.09
N TYR A 625 -9.25 7.62 32.64
CA TYR A 625 -8.25 7.56 33.68
C TYR A 625 -6.85 7.50 33.10
N THR A 626 -5.90 8.19 33.73
CA THR A 626 -4.48 8.15 33.39
C THR A 626 -3.66 8.25 34.66
N ARG A 627 -2.66 7.39 34.81
CA ARG A 627 -1.68 7.43 35.89
C ARG A 627 -0.27 7.35 35.31
N TYR A 628 0.60 8.22 35.78
CA TYR A 628 2.02 8.19 35.48
C TYR A 628 2.81 7.53 36.62
N SER A 629 4.03 7.12 36.31
CA SER A 629 5.09 6.79 37.26
C SER A 629 6.40 7.24 36.59
N LEU A 630 6.90 8.38 37.07
CA LEU A 630 8.04 9.12 36.57
C LEU A 630 9.19 8.97 37.58
N GLY A 631 10.44 9.06 37.12
CA GLY A 631 11.58 9.18 38.04
C GLY A 631 11.89 10.63 38.39
N GLU A 632 12.67 10.87 39.44
CA GLU A 632 13.12 12.19 39.94
C GLU A 632 13.67 13.14 38.83
N ALA A 633 14.18 12.59 37.73
CA ALA A 633 14.80 13.30 36.61
C ALA A 633 13.81 14.04 35.69
N ALA A 634 13.09 15.03 36.23
CA ALA A 634 12.23 15.92 35.45
C ALA A 634 12.03 17.34 36.01
N GLY A 635 12.31 17.59 37.29
CA GLY A 635 11.92 18.85 37.95
C GLY A 635 10.40 19.00 38.16
N LEU A 636 9.66 17.88 38.08
CA LEU A 636 8.23 17.80 38.35
C LEU A 636 8.00 17.60 39.86
N SER A 637 6.94 18.21 40.39
CA SER A 637 6.60 18.16 41.82
C SER A 637 5.84 16.89 42.26
N ASP A 638 5.49 16.01 41.33
CA ASP A 638 4.81 14.73 41.57
C ASP A 638 5.41 13.66 40.65
N GLU A 639 5.85 12.55 41.24
CA GLU A 639 6.36 11.38 40.52
C GLU A 639 5.24 10.49 39.95
N ASN A 640 4.05 10.51 40.55
CA ASN A 640 2.96 9.59 40.25
C ASN A 640 1.64 10.31 39.86
N PRO A 641 1.66 11.39 39.05
CA PRO A 641 0.47 12.20 38.82
C PRO A 641 -0.63 11.40 38.14
N THR A 642 -1.87 11.74 38.49
CA THR A 642 -3.08 11.11 37.96
C THR A 642 -4.04 12.12 37.37
N ARG A 643 -4.77 11.72 36.33
CA ARG A 643 -5.79 12.52 35.67
C ARG A 643 -7.02 11.65 35.41
N THR A 644 -8.16 12.12 35.90
CA THR A 644 -9.46 11.46 35.74
C THR A 644 -10.43 12.44 35.08
N LEU A 645 -10.91 12.09 33.88
CA LEU A 645 -11.80 12.92 33.08
C LEU A 645 -13.05 12.13 32.67
N PRO A 646 -14.24 12.44 33.20
CA PRO A 646 -15.48 11.99 32.59
C PRO A 646 -15.65 12.72 31.25
N ILE A 647 -15.94 11.96 30.19
CA ILE A 647 -16.21 12.45 28.84
C ILE A 647 -17.67 12.13 28.53
N PHE A 648 -18.44 13.12 28.12
CA PHE A 648 -19.80 12.93 27.61
C PHE A 648 -19.87 13.45 26.18
N SER A 649 -20.46 12.65 25.29
CA SER A 649 -20.73 13.05 23.91
C SER A 649 -22.16 12.65 23.51
N LEU A 650 -22.74 13.43 22.62
CA LEU A 650 -24.04 13.17 22.03
C LEU A 650 -23.93 13.43 20.53
N ASP A 651 -23.93 12.34 19.76
CA ASP A 651 -23.86 12.37 18.30
C ASP A 651 -25.27 12.15 17.72
N SER A 652 -25.76 13.07 16.92
CA SER A 652 -27.10 13.01 16.36
C SER A 652 -27.12 13.46 14.91
N GLY A 653 -27.91 12.80 14.06
CA GLY A 653 -28.01 13.16 12.65
C GLY A 653 -29.27 12.64 11.98
N LEU A 654 -29.64 13.30 10.89
CA LEU A 654 -30.73 12.92 10.01
C LEU A 654 -30.18 12.75 8.58
N ALA A 655 -30.86 11.96 7.77
CA ALA A 655 -30.61 11.83 6.34
C ALA A 655 -31.94 12.05 5.60
N PHE A 656 -32.01 13.14 4.83
CA PHE A 656 -33.10 13.39 3.90
C PHE A 656 -32.61 13.10 2.49
N ASP A 657 -33.43 12.50 1.63
CA ASP A 657 -33.15 12.36 0.21
C ASP A 657 -34.21 13.06 -0.65
N ARG A 658 -33.84 13.42 -1.87
CA ARG A 658 -34.79 13.86 -2.91
C ARG A 658 -34.28 13.53 -4.29
N LYS A 659 -35.18 13.12 -5.19
CA LYS A 659 -34.89 13.03 -6.61
C LYS A 659 -34.86 14.43 -7.23
N MET A 660 -33.91 14.67 -8.12
CA MET A 660 -33.80 15.88 -8.94
C MET A 660 -33.34 15.51 -10.35
N SER A 661 -33.47 16.44 -11.29
CA SER A 661 -32.75 16.40 -12.56
C SER A 661 -31.95 17.69 -12.71
N LEU A 662 -30.73 17.56 -13.26
CA LEU A 662 -29.81 18.67 -13.50
C LEU A 662 -29.07 18.37 -14.81
N GLY A 663 -29.09 19.30 -15.76
CA GLY A 663 -28.45 19.11 -17.07
C GLY A 663 -29.05 18.00 -17.95
N GLY A 664 -30.23 17.46 -17.59
CA GLY A 664 -30.84 16.29 -18.25
C GLY A 664 -30.47 14.95 -17.60
N GLU A 665 -29.42 14.91 -16.77
CA GLU A 665 -29.11 13.75 -15.91
C GLU A 665 -30.08 13.70 -14.70
N SER A 666 -30.25 12.52 -14.10
CA SER A 666 -31.09 12.31 -12.92
C SER A 666 -30.23 11.97 -11.71
N PHE A 667 -30.47 12.66 -10.60
CA PHE A 667 -29.72 12.48 -9.35
C PHE A 667 -30.63 12.30 -8.14
N THR A 668 -30.17 11.51 -7.18
CA THR A 668 -30.68 11.53 -5.81
C THR A 668 -29.78 12.45 -5.00
N GLN A 669 -30.29 13.59 -4.53
CA GLN A 669 -29.57 14.45 -3.60
C GLN A 669 -29.83 13.98 -2.17
N THR A 670 -28.79 13.75 -1.37
CA THR A 670 -28.91 13.64 0.09
C THR A 670 -28.70 15.00 0.76
N LEU A 671 -29.33 15.21 1.91
CA LEU A 671 -29.06 16.32 2.82
C LEU A 671 -28.99 15.76 4.24
N GLU A 672 -27.81 15.85 4.84
CA GLU A 672 -27.43 15.17 6.07
C GLU A 672 -26.97 16.19 7.13
N PRO A 673 -27.92 16.80 7.87
CA PRO A 673 -27.58 17.58 9.05
C PRO A 673 -27.19 16.66 10.22
N ARG A 674 -26.09 17.00 10.89
CA ARG A 674 -25.55 16.30 12.06
C ARG A 674 -25.16 17.31 13.13
N VAL A 675 -25.53 17.03 14.38
CA VAL A 675 -25.20 17.83 15.55
C VAL A 675 -24.46 16.95 16.54
N PHE A 676 -23.23 17.34 16.87
CA PHE A 676 -22.35 16.63 17.79
C PHE A 676 -22.00 17.54 18.96
N TYR A 677 -22.45 17.17 20.17
CA TYR A 677 -22.08 17.84 21.41
C TYR A 677 -21.01 17.03 22.13
N VAL A 678 -20.02 17.70 22.71
CA VAL A 678 -19.03 17.06 23.60
C VAL A 678 -18.70 17.95 24.81
N TYR A 679 -18.65 17.30 25.96
CA TYR A 679 -18.28 17.87 27.25
C TYR A 679 -17.14 17.06 27.89
N VAL A 680 -16.04 17.76 28.21
CA VAL A 680 -14.89 17.26 28.97
C VAL A 680 -14.48 18.36 29.96
N PRO A 681 -14.54 18.11 31.28
CA PRO A 681 -14.24 19.12 32.28
C PRO A 681 -12.74 19.45 32.30
N PHE A 682 -12.41 20.70 32.61
CA PHE A 682 -11.01 21.12 32.71
C PHE A 682 -10.29 20.44 33.88
N ARG A 683 -9.09 19.92 33.58
CA ARG A 683 -8.04 19.56 34.53
C ARG A 683 -6.73 20.11 34.00
N ALA A 684 -5.91 20.69 34.87
CA ALA A 684 -4.56 21.13 34.55
C ALA A 684 -3.71 19.94 34.05
N GLN A 685 -2.92 20.17 33.00
CA GLN A 685 -2.11 19.16 32.29
C GLN A 685 -0.74 19.71 31.84
N ASP A 686 -0.42 20.92 32.26
CA ASP A 686 0.86 21.62 32.12
C ASP A 686 2.00 20.88 32.82
N GLN A 687 1.74 20.39 34.05
CA GLN A 687 2.70 19.58 34.82
C GLN A 687 2.78 18.11 34.37
N LEU A 688 1.98 17.67 33.39
CA LEU A 688 2.11 16.33 32.84
C LEU A 688 3.15 16.31 31.72
N PRO A 689 4.03 15.30 31.64
CA PRO A 689 4.93 15.15 30.48
C PRO A 689 4.14 14.96 29.18
N ASN A 690 4.82 15.08 28.04
CA ASN A 690 4.28 14.70 26.74
C ASN A 690 5.20 13.67 26.08
N PHE A 691 4.67 12.46 25.88
CA PHE A 691 5.36 11.32 25.28
C PHE A 691 4.82 10.99 23.88
N ASP A 692 3.50 11.08 23.66
CA ASP A 692 2.85 10.69 22.41
C ASP A 692 1.67 11.57 21.92
N SER A 693 1.45 12.74 22.55
CA SER A 693 0.40 13.66 22.13
C SER A 693 0.91 14.77 21.20
N ALA A 694 0.42 14.74 19.97
CA ALA A 694 0.50 15.81 18.98
C ALA A 694 -0.93 16.30 18.66
N LYS A 695 -1.03 17.52 18.12
CA LYS A 695 -2.25 18.05 17.50
C LYS A 695 -2.55 17.24 16.23
N THR A 696 -3.77 16.75 16.06
CA THR A 696 -4.14 15.99 14.86
C THR A 696 -4.29 16.93 13.65
N ASP A 697 -3.90 16.45 12.47
CA ASP A 697 -4.13 17.19 11.22
C ASP A 697 -5.62 17.44 11.00
N PHE A 698 -5.96 18.72 10.81
CA PHE A 698 -7.34 19.17 10.80
C PHE A 698 -8.07 18.69 9.53
N SER A 699 -9.27 18.16 9.72
CA SER A 699 -10.16 17.67 8.67
C SER A 699 -11.60 17.69 9.18
N PHE A 700 -12.56 17.55 8.26
CA PHE A 700 -13.99 17.57 8.58
C PHE A 700 -14.40 16.58 9.69
N ALA A 701 -13.78 15.39 9.72
CA ALA A 701 -14.03 14.38 10.74
C ALA A 701 -13.51 14.79 12.14
N GLN A 702 -12.44 15.60 12.22
CA GLN A 702 -11.85 16.02 13.51
C GLN A 702 -12.72 17.06 14.25
N MET A 703 -13.67 17.72 13.60
CA MET A 703 -14.69 18.54 14.28
C MET A 703 -15.73 17.70 15.03
N LEU A 704 -15.81 16.40 14.71
CA LEU A 704 -16.77 15.43 15.25
C LEU A 704 -16.06 14.40 16.16
N ALA A 705 -14.86 14.74 16.65
CA ALA A 705 -14.06 13.92 17.56
C ALA A 705 -14.16 14.44 19.01
N GLU A 706 -14.08 13.53 19.97
CA GLU A 706 -14.10 13.86 21.40
C GLU A 706 -12.80 14.54 21.87
N ASN A 707 -11.67 14.15 21.29
CA ASN A 707 -10.35 14.69 21.55
C ASN A 707 -9.65 15.10 20.23
N ARG A 708 -8.96 16.25 20.24
CA ARG A 708 -8.22 16.84 19.09
C ARG A 708 -6.70 16.60 19.16
N PHE A 709 -6.27 15.68 20.02
CA PHE A 709 -4.87 15.26 20.16
C PHE A 709 -4.72 13.75 19.90
N SER A 710 -3.56 13.36 19.38
CA SER A 710 -3.13 11.95 19.38
C SER A 710 -2.73 11.49 20.79
N GLY A 711 -2.53 10.18 20.94
CA GLY A 711 -1.93 9.63 22.16
C GLY A 711 -2.85 9.75 23.37
N SER A 712 -2.28 9.98 24.55
CA SER A 712 -3.06 10.14 25.79
C SER A 712 -2.45 11.09 26.82
N ASP A 713 -1.42 11.88 26.47
CA ASP A 713 -0.84 12.84 27.41
C ASP A 713 -1.58 14.18 27.45
N ARG A 714 -2.28 14.55 26.38
CA ARG A 714 -3.22 15.68 26.35
C ARG A 714 -4.61 15.24 25.93
N ILE A 715 -5.59 15.60 26.75
CA ILE A 715 -7.02 15.50 26.46
C ILE A 715 -7.59 16.92 26.56
N ASN A 716 -8.19 17.45 25.49
CA ASN A 716 -8.72 18.81 25.50
C ASN A 716 -9.84 18.99 26.53
N ASP A 717 -9.92 20.16 27.17
CA ASP A 717 -11.17 20.58 27.81
C ASP A 717 -12.19 20.96 26.71
N ALA A 718 -13.46 20.61 26.94
CA ALA A 718 -14.53 20.80 25.95
C ALA A 718 -15.86 21.13 26.61
N ASN A 719 -16.58 22.07 26.01
CA ASN A 719 -18.01 22.27 26.21
C ASN A 719 -18.51 22.95 24.93
N GLN A 720 -18.87 22.16 23.92
CA GLN A 720 -18.98 22.65 22.54
C GLN A 720 -19.99 21.86 21.72
N VAL A 721 -20.63 22.52 20.76
CA VAL A 721 -21.50 21.90 19.75
C VAL A 721 -20.92 22.13 18.36
N THR A 722 -20.67 21.04 17.64
CA THR A 722 -20.39 21.06 16.21
C THR A 722 -21.67 20.83 15.43
N PHE A 723 -22.03 21.80 14.60
CA PHE A 723 -23.05 21.66 13.56
C PHE A 723 -22.35 21.29 12.26
N ALA A 724 -22.73 20.16 11.67
CA ALA A 724 -22.24 19.68 10.38
C ALA A 724 -23.41 19.49 9.42
N LEU A 725 -23.23 19.89 8.16
CA LEU A 725 -24.18 19.68 7.08
C LEU A 725 -23.44 19.10 5.89
N THR A 726 -23.74 17.85 5.53
CA THR A 726 -23.27 17.24 4.29
C THR A 726 -24.41 17.19 3.28
N THR A 727 -24.12 17.39 2.00
CA THR A 727 -25.04 17.05 0.91
C THR A 727 -24.28 16.36 -0.20
N ARG A 728 -24.86 15.30 -0.74
CA ARG A 728 -24.31 14.52 -1.86
C ARG A 728 -25.25 14.59 -3.04
N LEU A 729 -24.69 14.54 -4.24
CA LEU A 729 -25.41 14.21 -5.47
C LEU A 729 -25.00 12.78 -5.85
N LEU A 730 -25.96 11.85 -5.88
CA LEU A 730 -25.76 10.47 -6.29
C LEU A 730 -26.41 10.27 -7.67
N GLU A 731 -25.70 9.67 -8.62
CA GLU A 731 -26.25 9.33 -9.94
C GLU A 731 -27.41 8.33 -9.80
N SER A 732 -28.63 8.65 -10.26
CA SER A 732 -29.80 7.80 -10.01
C SER A 732 -29.80 6.45 -10.76
N SER A 733 -28.90 6.27 -11.73
CA SER A 733 -28.73 5.02 -12.50
C SER A 733 -27.67 4.09 -11.93
N THR A 734 -26.63 4.62 -11.29
CA THR A 734 -25.43 3.86 -10.84
C THR A 734 -25.26 3.87 -9.32
N GLY A 735 -25.92 4.79 -8.61
CA GLY A 735 -25.69 5.06 -7.18
C GLY A 735 -24.40 5.83 -6.87
N ARG A 736 -23.54 6.11 -7.86
CA ARG A 736 -22.21 6.71 -7.69
C ARG A 736 -22.29 8.11 -7.08
N GLU A 737 -21.49 8.38 -6.04
CA GLU A 737 -21.32 9.73 -5.49
C GLU A 737 -20.64 10.63 -6.55
N ARG A 738 -21.44 11.56 -7.10
CA ARG A 738 -21.00 12.49 -8.14
C ARG A 738 -20.27 13.68 -7.54
N LEU A 739 -20.87 14.30 -6.52
CA LEU A 739 -20.35 15.49 -5.85
C LEU A 739 -20.80 15.48 -4.40
N ARG A 740 -19.91 15.88 -3.49
CA ARG A 740 -20.19 16.04 -2.07
C ARG A 740 -19.73 17.42 -1.59
N LEU A 741 -20.64 18.10 -0.91
CA LEU A 741 -20.39 19.37 -0.23
C LEU A 741 -20.56 19.13 1.28
N ALA A 742 -19.63 19.62 2.09
CA ALA A 742 -19.67 19.45 3.54
C ALA A 742 -19.28 20.76 4.24
N VAL A 743 -20.16 21.29 5.09
CA VAL A 743 -19.95 22.52 5.86
C VAL A 743 -20.03 22.21 7.35
N GLY A 744 -19.08 22.72 8.13
CA GLY A 744 -18.93 22.44 9.55
C GLY A 744 -18.70 23.72 10.34
N HIS A 745 -19.37 23.88 11.48
CA HIS A 745 -19.27 25.04 12.34
C HIS A 745 -19.28 24.60 13.81
N GLN A 746 -18.19 24.87 14.53
CA GLN A 746 -17.99 24.44 15.91
C GLN A 746 -18.08 25.64 16.86
N LEU A 747 -19.13 25.66 17.69
CA LEU A 747 -19.35 26.66 18.73
C LEU A 747 -18.84 26.14 20.07
N SER A 748 -17.85 26.81 20.66
CA SER A 748 -17.36 26.51 22.01
C SER A 748 -17.96 27.46 23.05
N PHE A 749 -18.50 26.89 24.13
CA PHE A 749 -18.99 27.61 25.31
C PHE A 749 -17.89 27.89 26.33
N ILE A 750 -16.64 27.47 26.09
CA ILE A 750 -15.46 27.75 26.92
C ILE A 750 -14.25 28.13 26.07
N ASP A 751 -13.34 28.91 26.65
CA ASP A 751 -12.01 29.14 26.07
C ASP A 751 -11.18 27.85 26.21
N ARG A 752 -10.42 27.50 25.16
CA ARG A 752 -9.61 26.29 25.10
C ARG A 752 -8.32 26.50 25.92
N ARG A 753 -8.16 25.75 27.01
CA ARG A 753 -7.04 25.88 27.96
C ARG A 753 -6.01 24.78 27.86
N ILE A 754 -6.37 23.63 27.29
CA ILE A 754 -5.43 22.51 27.07
C ILE A 754 -4.96 22.50 25.61
N ILE A 755 -3.70 22.86 25.42
CA ILE A 755 -3.04 22.98 24.11
C ILE A 755 -1.57 22.50 24.18
N LEU A 756 -0.92 22.41 23.02
CA LEU A 756 0.47 21.96 22.86
C LEU A 756 1.42 23.06 22.33
N GLU A 757 0.87 24.20 21.90
CA GLU A 757 1.55 25.30 21.22
C GLU A 757 1.25 26.59 21.98
N THR A 758 2.08 27.62 21.85
CA THR A 758 1.77 28.97 22.35
C THR A 758 0.84 29.72 21.39
N PRO A 759 -0.01 30.67 21.86
CA PRO A 759 -0.15 31.19 23.23
C PRO A 759 -0.99 30.27 24.14
N GLN A 760 -0.66 30.23 25.44
CA GLN A 760 -1.16 29.27 26.47
C GLN A 760 -2.69 29.12 26.62
N THR A 761 -3.49 30.01 26.04
CA THR A 761 -4.94 29.90 25.96
C THR A 761 -5.41 30.34 24.57
N ILE A 762 -6.37 29.61 24.00
CA ILE A 762 -7.06 30.01 22.76
C ILE A 762 -8.50 30.34 23.12
N ASP A 763 -8.88 31.60 22.90
CA ASP A 763 -10.23 32.13 23.18
C ASP A 763 -11.34 31.30 22.52
N ARG A 764 -12.59 31.53 22.92
CA ARG A 764 -13.79 31.07 22.20
C ARG A 764 -13.79 31.56 20.74
N ARG A 765 -13.19 30.77 19.85
CA ARG A 765 -13.16 30.99 18.40
C ARG A 765 -14.06 29.97 17.71
N PRO A 766 -15.02 30.40 16.86
CA PRO A 766 -15.75 29.48 16.01
C PRO A 766 -14.83 28.95 14.91
N ASP A 767 -14.51 27.66 14.97
CA ASP A 767 -13.80 26.98 13.89
C ASP A 767 -14.83 26.67 12.78
N PHE A 768 -14.61 27.19 11.56
CA PHE A 768 -15.45 26.91 10.38
C PHE A 768 -14.70 26.10 9.33
N ILE A 769 -15.35 25.07 8.78
CA ILE A 769 -14.90 24.32 7.60
C ILE A 769 -15.93 24.42 6.47
N ALA A 770 -15.44 24.58 5.25
CA ALA A 770 -16.13 24.11 4.05
C ALA A 770 -15.25 23.10 3.29
N ALA A 771 -15.86 22.06 2.72
CA ALA A 771 -15.20 21.09 1.85
C ALA A 771 -16.09 20.71 0.66
N VAL A 772 -15.47 20.45 -0.49
CA VAL A 772 -16.07 20.14 -1.79
C VAL A 772 -15.23 19.05 -2.45
N SER A 773 -15.80 17.86 -2.65
CA SER A 773 -15.09 16.71 -3.22
C SER A 773 -15.94 15.98 -4.25
N GLY A 774 -15.34 15.53 -5.36
CA GLY A 774 -16.00 14.71 -6.38
C GLY A 774 -15.76 15.20 -7.81
N PHE A 775 -16.70 14.90 -8.71
CA PHE A 775 -16.68 15.20 -10.13
C PHE A 775 -17.65 16.34 -10.47
N LEU A 776 -17.12 17.48 -10.91
CA LEU A 776 -17.87 18.62 -11.42
C LEU A 776 -18.46 18.35 -12.82
N THR A 777 -17.77 17.52 -13.61
CA THR A 777 -18.20 16.99 -14.91
C THR A 777 -17.68 15.54 -15.05
N PRO A 778 -18.04 14.76 -16.09
CA PRO A 778 -17.43 13.44 -16.32
C PRO A 778 -15.89 13.46 -16.40
N THR A 779 -15.30 14.61 -16.72
CA THR A 779 -13.87 14.78 -16.99
C THR A 779 -13.15 15.68 -15.98
N ILE A 780 -13.87 16.43 -15.12
CA ILE A 780 -13.28 17.35 -14.15
C ILE A 780 -13.62 16.89 -12.74
N SER A 781 -12.61 16.54 -11.95
CA SER A 781 -12.72 16.25 -10.51
C SER A 781 -12.07 17.33 -9.65
N THR A 782 -12.62 17.60 -8.47
CA THR A 782 -12.10 18.55 -7.48
C THR A 782 -12.02 17.90 -6.09
N ASP A 783 -11.03 18.31 -5.29
CA ASP A 783 -10.95 18.10 -3.85
C ASP A 783 -10.47 19.40 -3.21
N THR A 784 -11.37 20.10 -2.52
CA THR A 784 -11.13 21.44 -1.98
C THR A 784 -11.64 21.51 -0.55
N SER A 785 -10.82 22.01 0.37
CA SER A 785 -11.19 22.29 1.75
C SER A 785 -10.60 23.61 2.26
N LEU A 786 -11.37 24.29 3.09
CA LEU A 786 -11.09 25.61 3.67
C LEU A 786 -11.37 25.56 5.17
N GLN A 787 -10.39 25.94 5.99
CA GLN A 787 -10.57 26.29 7.40
C GLN A 787 -10.49 27.81 7.57
N PHE A 788 -11.49 28.39 8.23
CA PHE A 788 -11.58 29.82 8.50
C PHE A 788 -11.79 30.09 10.00
N ASP A 789 -10.96 30.97 10.56
CA ASP A 789 -11.11 31.52 11.90
C ASP A 789 -12.03 32.74 11.82
N GLN A 790 -13.28 32.59 12.28
CA GLN A 790 -14.28 33.66 12.23
C GLN A 790 -13.92 34.84 13.13
N THR A 791 -13.14 34.64 14.19
CA THR A 791 -12.77 35.69 15.16
C THR A 791 -11.67 36.60 14.59
N ARG A 792 -10.73 36.04 13.82
CA ARG A 792 -9.67 36.80 13.13
C ARG A 792 -10.06 37.24 11.71
N LEU A 793 -11.13 36.69 11.14
CA LEU A 793 -11.49 36.81 9.72
C LEU A 793 -10.37 36.34 8.77
N LEU A 794 -9.64 35.29 9.18
CA LEU A 794 -8.50 34.75 8.44
C LEU A 794 -8.71 33.27 8.09
N ALA A 795 -8.36 32.87 6.87
CA ALA A 795 -8.16 31.47 6.54
C ALA A 795 -6.89 30.95 7.26
N ASP A 796 -6.98 29.82 7.94
CA ASP A 796 -5.82 29.14 8.54
C ASP A 796 -5.30 28.01 7.64
N VAL A 797 -6.19 27.29 6.96
CA VAL A 797 -5.84 26.23 5.99
C VAL A 797 -6.67 26.40 4.72
N VAL A 798 -6.01 26.33 3.57
CA VAL A 798 -6.65 26.17 2.25
C VAL A 798 -5.95 25.03 1.52
N ARG A 799 -6.70 24.00 1.16
CA ARG A 799 -6.24 22.91 0.29
C ARG A 799 -7.19 22.87 -0.90
N SER A 800 -6.69 22.99 -2.12
CA SER A 800 -7.53 22.91 -3.33
C SER A 800 -6.79 22.13 -4.41
N GLY A 801 -7.43 21.09 -4.95
CA GLY A 801 -6.93 20.28 -6.05
C GLY A 801 -8.01 20.16 -7.12
N VAL A 802 -7.66 20.46 -8.36
CA VAL A 802 -8.52 20.27 -9.54
C VAL A 802 -7.78 19.38 -10.51
N SER A 803 -8.49 18.42 -11.12
CA SER A 803 -7.94 17.53 -12.13
C SER A 803 -8.89 17.39 -13.32
N TYR A 804 -8.33 17.49 -14.52
CA TYR A 804 -9.02 17.32 -15.79
C TYR A 804 -8.47 16.09 -16.51
N ARG A 805 -9.35 15.11 -16.75
CA ARG A 805 -9.09 13.80 -17.34
C ARG A 805 -10.12 13.52 -18.45
N PRO A 806 -9.94 14.08 -19.67
CA PRO A 806 -10.85 13.81 -20.78
C PRO A 806 -10.74 12.39 -21.35
N GLU A 807 -9.54 11.80 -21.34
CA GLU A 807 -9.24 10.49 -21.94
C GLU A 807 -8.11 9.79 -21.15
N PRO A 808 -8.01 8.45 -21.17
CA PRO A 808 -6.87 7.73 -20.63
C PRO A 808 -5.53 8.22 -21.22
N GLY A 809 -4.57 8.58 -20.36
CA GLY A 809 -3.29 9.15 -20.78
C GLY A 809 -3.32 10.65 -21.16
N ARG A 810 -4.45 11.33 -20.92
CA ARG A 810 -4.55 12.80 -20.89
C ARG A 810 -5.06 13.22 -19.51
N VAL A 811 -4.16 13.73 -18.67
CA VAL A 811 -4.49 14.30 -17.36
C VAL A 811 -3.74 15.61 -17.14
N LEU A 812 -4.44 16.63 -16.67
CA LEU A 812 -3.88 17.83 -16.06
C LEU A 812 -4.33 17.89 -14.60
N ASN A 813 -3.43 18.13 -13.67
CA ASN A 813 -3.76 18.44 -12.26
C ASN A 813 -3.21 19.82 -11.90
N PHE A 814 -3.97 20.56 -11.11
CA PHE A 814 -3.55 21.80 -10.46
C PHE A 814 -3.88 21.71 -8.97
N GLY A 815 -2.95 22.16 -8.13
CA GLY A 815 -3.06 22.12 -6.67
C GLY A 815 -2.58 23.43 -6.05
N TYR A 816 -3.29 23.89 -5.03
CA TYR A 816 -2.92 24.98 -4.15
C TYR A 816 -2.98 24.50 -2.70
N ARG A 817 -1.92 24.73 -1.93
CA ARG A 817 -1.87 24.41 -0.50
C ARG A 817 -1.34 25.63 0.26
N PHE A 818 -2.10 26.03 1.27
CA PHE A 818 -1.73 27.07 2.22
C PHE A 818 -2.09 26.57 3.64
N THR A 819 -1.12 26.60 4.53
CA THR A 819 -1.34 26.53 5.98
C THR A 819 -0.61 27.72 6.58
N ARG A 820 -1.36 28.58 7.26
CA ARG A 820 -0.86 29.83 7.85
C ARG A 820 0.41 29.58 8.66
N ASP A 821 1.43 30.38 8.37
CA ASP A 821 2.75 30.39 9.00
C ASP A 821 3.57 29.08 8.89
N VAL A 822 3.11 28.10 8.10
CA VAL A 822 3.74 26.77 7.93
C VAL A 822 4.09 26.46 6.47
N LEU A 823 3.17 26.68 5.52
CA LEU A 823 3.40 26.38 4.10
C LEU A 823 2.54 27.25 3.17
N HIS A 824 3.08 27.59 2.00
CA HIS A 824 2.33 28.23 0.91
C HIS A 824 2.94 27.78 -0.43
N GLN A 825 2.26 26.90 -1.16
CA GLN A 825 2.80 26.24 -2.36
C GLN A 825 1.72 25.98 -3.43
N VAL A 826 2.16 25.89 -4.68
CA VAL A 826 1.37 25.44 -5.84
C VAL A 826 1.99 24.20 -6.48
N ASP A 827 1.13 23.28 -6.87
CA ASP A 827 1.48 22.08 -7.64
C ASP A 827 0.76 22.12 -9.00
N ALA A 828 1.47 21.77 -10.06
CA ALA A 828 0.87 21.47 -11.36
C ALA A 828 1.52 20.22 -11.92
N SER A 829 0.72 19.29 -12.45
CA SER A 829 1.23 18.08 -13.12
C SER A 829 0.43 17.73 -14.36
N SER A 830 1.08 17.08 -15.33
CA SER A 830 0.51 16.75 -16.63
C SER A 830 1.06 15.43 -17.16
N GLN A 831 0.18 14.58 -17.69
CA GLN A 831 0.51 13.62 -18.73
C GLN A 831 -0.34 13.98 -19.94
N TRP A 832 0.27 14.17 -21.11
CA TRP A 832 -0.46 14.51 -22.33
C TRP A 832 0.00 13.69 -23.52
N ARG A 833 -0.90 12.84 -24.03
CA ARG A 833 -0.75 12.05 -25.26
C ARG A 833 -1.13 12.89 -26.49
N TRP A 834 -0.11 13.46 -27.14
CA TRP A 834 -0.23 14.33 -28.33
C TRP A 834 -0.53 13.56 -29.62
N SER A 835 -0.11 12.31 -29.68
CA SER A 835 -0.35 11.39 -30.80
C SER A 835 -0.36 9.95 -30.27
N GLU A 836 -0.59 8.97 -31.15
CA GLU A 836 -0.56 7.56 -30.74
C GLU A 836 0.79 7.11 -30.17
N ARG A 837 1.88 7.79 -30.57
CA ARG A 837 3.26 7.43 -30.22
C ARG A 837 3.91 8.37 -29.22
N TRP A 838 3.67 9.69 -29.34
CA TRP A 838 4.30 10.70 -28.48
C TRP A 838 3.41 11.12 -27.32
N GLN A 839 3.96 11.07 -26.11
CA GLN A 839 3.39 11.71 -24.92
C GLN A 839 4.46 12.49 -24.14
N THR A 840 4.04 13.52 -23.42
CA THR A 840 4.89 14.29 -22.51
C THR A 840 4.38 14.18 -21.08
N VAL A 841 5.31 14.22 -20.13
CA VAL A 841 5.04 14.21 -18.69
C VAL A 841 5.72 15.40 -18.02
N ALA A 842 5.03 16.06 -17.10
CA ALA A 842 5.56 17.21 -16.39
C ALA A 842 5.01 17.32 -14.95
N ARG A 843 5.82 17.90 -14.05
CA ARG A 843 5.39 18.41 -12.74
C ARG A 843 6.18 19.68 -12.39
N LEU A 844 5.49 20.63 -11.76
CA LEU A 844 6.09 21.75 -11.05
C LEU A 844 5.40 21.88 -9.68
N ASN A 845 6.14 21.64 -8.60
CA ASN A 845 5.77 22.03 -7.24
C ASN A 845 6.66 23.21 -6.81
N TYR A 846 6.06 24.33 -6.44
CA TYR A 846 6.73 25.59 -6.16
C TYR A 846 6.24 26.22 -4.85
N SER A 847 7.17 26.51 -3.95
CA SER A 847 6.89 27.26 -2.72
C SER A 847 6.78 28.74 -3.04
N LEU A 848 5.59 29.31 -2.82
CA LEU A 848 5.31 30.74 -2.89
C LEU A 848 5.90 31.49 -1.69
N GLN A 849 6.09 30.80 -0.57
CA GLN A 849 6.74 31.31 0.65
C GLN A 849 8.25 31.49 0.44
N ASP A 850 8.94 30.44 0.01
CA ASP A 850 10.40 30.44 -0.18
C ASP A 850 10.82 30.88 -1.60
N LYS A 851 9.85 31.20 -2.46
CA LYS A 851 10.00 31.60 -3.87
C LYS A 851 10.85 30.64 -4.72
N ARG A 852 10.73 29.32 -4.47
CA ARG A 852 11.60 28.28 -5.07
C ARG A 852 10.86 27.02 -5.49
N ILE A 853 11.41 26.32 -6.48
CA ILE A 853 10.95 24.99 -6.90
C ILE A 853 11.28 23.97 -5.79
N LEU A 854 10.30 23.19 -5.37
CA LEU A 854 10.45 22.06 -4.45
C LEU A 854 10.68 20.75 -5.21
N GLU A 855 9.84 20.49 -6.22
CA GLU A 855 10.03 19.40 -7.19
C GLU A 855 9.74 19.93 -8.61
N GLY A 856 10.65 19.66 -9.55
CA GLY A 856 10.43 19.82 -10.97
C GLY A 856 10.62 18.49 -11.68
N LEU A 857 9.71 18.14 -12.59
CA LEU A 857 9.83 16.96 -13.45
C LEU A 857 9.45 17.34 -14.88
N ALA A 858 10.22 16.88 -15.85
CA ALA A 858 9.90 17.03 -17.26
C ALA A 858 10.38 15.79 -18.03
N GLY A 859 9.57 15.26 -18.93
CA GLY A 859 9.92 14.07 -19.68
C GLY A 859 9.08 13.87 -20.94
N VAL A 860 9.60 13.01 -21.80
CA VAL A 860 9.00 12.61 -23.08
C VAL A 860 9.04 11.10 -23.16
N GLU A 861 7.94 10.50 -23.59
CA GLU A 861 7.90 9.07 -23.92
C GLU A 861 7.47 8.87 -25.37
N TYR A 862 8.14 7.94 -26.04
CA TYR A 862 7.82 7.48 -27.39
C TYR A 862 7.43 6.00 -27.34
N ASN A 863 6.27 5.65 -27.90
CA ASN A 863 5.69 4.31 -27.91
C ASN A 863 5.53 3.82 -29.35
N ALA A 864 6.06 2.63 -29.64
CA ALA A 864 6.10 2.03 -30.97
C ALA A 864 5.73 0.53 -30.92
N CYS A 865 4.58 0.23 -30.30
CA CYS A 865 3.91 -1.08 -30.29
C CYS A 865 4.67 -2.23 -29.59
N CYS A 866 5.85 -2.61 -30.09
CA CYS A 866 6.73 -3.63 -29.50
C CYS A 866 7.88 -3.06 -28.66
N TRP A 867 8.02 -1.73 -28.60
CA TRP A 867 8.94 -1.05 -27.66
C TRP A 867 8.40 0.31 -27.24
N SER A 868 8.94 0.83 -26.14
CA SER A 868 8.78 2.22 -25.72
C SER A 868 10.06 2.78 -25.11
N LEU A 869 10.31 4.07 -25.31
CA LEU A 869 11.47 4.80 -24.82
C LEU A 869 10.98 5.95 -23.95
N ARG A 870 11.47 6.04 -22.71
CA ARG A 870 11.09 7.08 -21.73
C ARG A 870 12.34 7.85 -21.30
N PHE A 871 12.30 9.17 -21.45
CA PHE A 871 13.32 10.08 -20.92
C PHE A 871 12.67 11.05 -19.95
N VAL A 872 13.17 11.10 -18.71
CA VAL A 872 12.61 11.95 -17.65
C VAL A 872 13.75 12.61 -16.88
N LEU A 873 13.69 13.94 -16.77
CA LEU A 873 14.51 14.73 -15.87
C LEU A 873 13.70 15.03 -14.60
N GLN A 874 14.32 14.84 -13.44
CA GLN A 874 13.75 15.23 -12.14
C GLN A 874 14.74 16.11 -11.38
N HIS A 875 14.22 17.17 -10.77
CA HIS A 875 14.91 18.08 -9.88
C HIS A 875 14.17 18.12 -8.53
N LEU A 876 14.90 17.94 -7.43
CA LEU A 876 14.36 17.93 -6.08
C LEU A 876 15.19 18.85 -5.19
N THR A 877 14.54 19.81 -4.54
CA THR A 877 15.16 20.65 -3.50
C THR A 877 15.04 19.95 -2.16
N LEU A 878 16.16 19.74 -1.47
CA LEU A 878 16.19 19.15 -0.13
C LEU A 878 16.06 20.26 0.94
N ALA A 879 15.73 19.87 2.18
CA ALA A 879 15.47 20.81 3.28
C ALA A 879 16.59 21.86 3.44
N THR A 880 17.85 21.41 3.47
CA THR A 880 19.06 22.24 3.66
C THR A 880 19.52 22.97 2.40
N GLN A 881 18.57 23.50 1.62
CA GLN A 881 18.72 24.26 0.36
C GLN A 881 19.49 23.56 -0.80
N LYS A 882 20.11 22.40 -0.55
CA LYS A 882 20.85 21.60 -1.54
C LYS A 882 19.87 20.89 -2.47
N SER A 883 20.05 21.01 -3.77
CA SER A 883 19.26 20.26 -4.76
C SER A 883 19.91 18.93 -5.13
N THR A 884 19.09 18.01 -5.66
CA THR A 884 19.53 16.85 -6.43
C THR A 884 18.81 16.85 -7.78
N THR A 885 19.55 16.53 -8.84
CA THR A 885 19.01 16.37 -10.19
C THR A 885 19.36 14.98 -10.67
N ALA A 886 18.38 14.28 -11.22
CA ALA A 886 18.52 12.95 -11.80
C ALA A 886 17.98 12.95 -13.23
N ALA A 887 18.62 12.18 -14.10
CA ALA A 887 18.11 11.87 -15.44
C ALA A 887 17.87 10.37 -15.57
N PHE A 888 16.63 10.03 -15.86
CA PHE A 888 16.15 8.68 -16.10
C PHE A 888 16.01 8.46 -17.60
N LEU A 889 16.53 7.33 -18.08
CA LEU A 889 16.37 6.89 -19.46
C LEU A 889 16.07 5.39 -19.43
N GLN A 890 14.93 5.00 -19.99
CA GLN A 890 14.45 3.62 -20.02
C GLN A 890 14.07 3.24 -21.45
N LEU A 891 14.64 2.15 -21.96
CA LEU A 891 14.19 1.45 -23.16
C LEU A 891 13.47 0.17 -22.73
N GLU A 892 12.16 0.14 -22.92
CA GLU A 892 11.35 -1.05 -22.72
C GLU A 892 11.10 -1.76 -24.05
N LEU A 893 11.39 -3.06 -24.09
CA LEU A 893 11.06 -3.96 -25.17
C LEU A 893 9.85 -4.77 -24.71
N ASN A 894 8.69 -4.49 -25.31
CA ASN A 894 7.40 -4.96 -24.82
C ASN A 894 7.29 -6.49 -24.98
N GLY A 895 6.95 -7.19 -23.90
CA GLY A 895 6.97 -8.65 -23.85
C GLY A 895 8.34 -9.29 -23.63
N LEU A 896 9.41 -8.50 -23.46
CA LEU A 896 10.75 -9.01 -23.14
C LEU A 896 11.36 -8.39 -21.87
N MET A 897 11.75 -7.11 -21.88
CA MET A 897 12.55 -6.54 -20.80
C MET A 897 12.56 -5.00 -20.73
N GLN A 898 12.83 -4.45 -19.55
CA GLN A 898 12.92 -3.02 -19.28
C GLN A 898 14.36 -2.61 -18.95
N ILE A 899 15.08 -2.08 -19.93
CA ILE A 899 16.49 -1.68 -19.83
C ILE A 899 16.58 -0.20 -19.40
N GLY A 900 17.56 0.14 -18.56
CA GLY A 900 17.76 1.51 -18.09
C GLY A 900 17.03 1.83 -16.78
N SER A 901 17.08 3.08 -16.33
CA SER A 901 16.52 3.50 -15.03
C SER A 901 15.04 3.80 -15.16
N ASN A 902 14.21 2.97 -14.51
CA ASN A 902 12.76 3.02 -14.61
C ASN A 902 12.15 4.27 -13.92
N PRO A 903 11.54 5.22 -14.66
CA PRO A 903 10.92 6.40 -14.07
C PRO A 903 9.46 6.19 -13.64
N LEU A 904 8.84 5.05 -13.96
CA LEU A 904 7.38 4.85 -13.82
C LEU A 904 6.89 5.06 -12.38
N THR A 905 7.65 4.60 -11.39
CA THR A 905 7.32 4.79 -9.97
C THR A 905 7.40 6.25 -9.51
N VAL A 906 8.24 7.06 -10.16
CA VAL A 906 8.28 8.52 -9.97
C VAL A 906 7.09 9.16 -10.69
N LEU A 907 6.82 8.82 -11.95
CA LEU A 907 5.71 9.37 -12.73
C LEU A 907 4.34 9.09 -12.09
N GLN A 908 4.06 7.84 -11.73
CA GLN A 908 2.82 7.42 -11.05
C GLN A 908 2.61 8.12 -9.70
N ARG A 909 3.70 8.44 -8.98
CA ARG A 909 3.63 9.19 -7.72
C ARG A 909 3.45 10.70 -7.93
N SER A 910 4.14 11.26 -8.91
CA SER A 910 4.26 12.70 -9.13
C SER A 910 3.15 13.27 -10.02
N ILE A 911 2.40 12.42 -10.75
CA ILE A 911 1.32 12.81 -11.65
C ILE A 911 0.06 11.98 -11.30
N PRO A 912 -0.83 12.47 -10.42
CA PRO A 912 -2.05 11.76 -10.03
C PRO A 912 -2.96 11.43 -11.21
N GLY A 913 -3.16 10.13 -11.48
CA GLY A 913 -3.89 9.63 -12.65
C GLY A 913 -3.03 9.39 -13.90
N TYR A 914 -1.70 9.33 -13.77
CA TYR A 914 -0.82 8.85 -14.84
C TYR A 914 -1.15 7.40 -15.22
N ILE A 915 -1.35 7.16 -16.52
CA ILE A 915 -1.63 5.84 -17.08
C ILE A 915 -0.46 5.40 -17.96
N ARG A 916 0.08 4.22 -17.66
CA ARG A 916 1.19 3.63 -18.41
C ARG A 916 0.72 3.12 -19.77
N THR A 917 1.05 3.84 -20.84
CA THR A 917 0.84 3.33 -22.21
C THR A 917 2.00 2.43 -22.63
N GLY A 918 1.69 1.26 -23.20
CA GLY A 918 2.69 0.32 -23.76
C GLY A 918 2.43 -1.15 -23.48
N SER A 919 1.60 -1.48 -22.48
CA SER A 919 1.17 -2.85 -22.23
C SER A 919 0.06 -3.27 -23.21
N GLN A 920 0.44 -3.92 -24.31
CA GLN A 920 -0.43 -4.96 -24.85
C GLN A 920 -0.55 -6.05 -23.76
N GLY A 921 -1.78 -6.38 -23.35
CA GLY A 921 -2.04 -7.25 -22.19
C GLY A 921 -3.15 -6.78 -21.26
N SER A 922 -3.61 -5.53 -21.35
CA SER A 922 -5.00 -5.24 -20.99
C SER A 922 -5.88 -5.64 -22.17
N GLY A 923 -6.84 -6.54 -21.94
CA GLY A 923 -7.95 -6.74 -22.86
C GLY A 923 -8.80 -5.48 -23.00
N LEU A 924 -9.87 -5.57 -23.80
CA LEU A 924 -10.87 -4.52 -23.92
C LEU A 924 -11.35 -4.04 -22.54
N ILE A 925 -10.98 -2.80 -22.18
CA ILE A 925 -11.75 -2.04 -21.18
C ILE A 925 -12.96 -1.49 -21.95
N GLU A 926 -13.93 -2.37 -22.18
CA GLU A 926 -15.31 -1.95 -22.43
C GLU A 926 -15.82 -1.30 -21.13
N GLY A 927 -15.90 0.03 -21.13
CA GLY A 927 -16.78 0.74 -20.19
C GLY A 927 -18.24 0.35 -20.47
N PRO A 928 -19.13 0.53 -19.49
CA PRO A 928 -19.43 1.88 -18.97
C PRO A 928 -18.61 2.37 -17.76
#